data_AF-A0A7J9RGX7-F1
#
_entry.id   AF-A0A7J9RGX7-F1
#
_cell.length_a   1.000
_cell.length_b   1.000
_cell.length_c   1.000
_cell.angle_alpha   90.00
_cell.angle_beta   90.00
_cell.angle_gamma   90.00
#
_symmetry.space_group_name_H-M   'P 1'
#
loop_
_entity.id
_entity.type
_entity.pdbx_description
1 polymer ?
#
loop_
_entity_poly.entity_id
_entity_poly.type
_entity_poly.pdbx_seq_one_letter_code
_entity_poly.pdbx_strand_id
1 'polypeptide(L)'
;MNKRMVTSIVLVLLMLAAGCIGNVRDEIITELPDDWKTKTQRTISQPQLVQFDSCDDMEYSLKASIAEEYRTELLQAVEEQYYYGWGMFDDGMVAESAMDGDSMASTGSSQPQTRTQGEDFSGTNNQEQGVDEADFIKTDGYYIYVLQGSSLSIMEIPEFGEIEFASNSSIEGSPISMMLQDDRLIVLSSYNPWSINSEDDLYEYLRWGGEYSQWRVNSLTKYTTFDISNRSSPEIIQELYLEGYSVDAREIDGSIRAITHSWLNIPGLSNWLNMPSAYYELQWDDPERKTYREMIAYETIQANDEVLEAIALEDLVPKIYQRVGGEIIEHDMRSESCENFAQPMDGFSRGFTNILSLDLFSTTFDFESDHLLSNHPLVYASKDALVLTENSWDWWWFWGQDEVDEMTNIHTFDISVPGVTTYTGSGRIDGQILNQFCISEHEGVLRIATTVGQWNRWWMDDPEPMSSSIVTLVRGVNPETDQQVLLEYGRLDGIAEDERIWSARFVEDRAYLVTFEQIDPLWTIDLSDPATPKILGELEVPGVSTYIHPLHDGMLLTIGMGPAGEDGLGLDWSSTRLSTFNISDLTQPAVADTLMLSPVNDPEDNRWTWSYSEAKYEHKAFQYWGPKEMLAVPLSTYRYIESHDEDVGYHWSYEYISKAIIVNVDEATGSMSIHGEVNHSSLLNDEGRNHWWGGNENIRRTIFMGDYIYAISGAGITAHHLDTMELSDVVMFEVEYPEYAYYDY
;
A
#
# COMPACT_ATOMS: atom_id res chain seq x y z
N MET A 1 16.06 49.15 65.89
CA MET A 1 16.71 48.06 65.11
C MET A 1 17.19 48.59 63.76
N ASN A 2 18.09 47.87 63.09
CA ASN A 2 18.63 48.25 61.78
C ASN A 2 17.61 47.92 60.66
N LYS A 3 17.31 48.87 59.75
CA LYS A 3 16.27 48.70 58.71
C LYS A 3 16.48 47.44 57.86
N ARG A 4 17.72 47.15 57.45
CA ARG A 4 18.05 45.95 56.66
C ARG A 4 17.61 44.65 57.34
N MET A 5 17.75 44.55 58.66
CA MET A 5 17.37 43.35 59.41
C MET A 5 15.84 43.12 59.41
N VAL A 6 15.05 44.19 59.42
CA VAL A 6 13.59 44.10 59.29
C VAL A 6 13.22 43.67 57.87
N THR A 7 13.85 44.24 56.85
CA THR A 7 13.63 43.85 55.44
C THR A 7 13.98 42.38 55.18
N SER A 8 15.10 41.88 55.72
CA SER A 8 15.46 40.46 55.61
C SER A 8 14.48 39.53 56.31
N ILE A 9 13.98 39.88 57.49
CA ILE A 9 12.97 39.07 58.20
C ILE A 9 11.64 39.04 57.43
N VAL A 10 11.22 40.17 56.84
CA VAL A 10 10.01 40.22 56.00
C VAL A 10 10.17 39.43 54.70
N LEU A 11 11.35 39.47 54.06
CA LEU A 11 11.64 38.65 52.87
C LEU A 11 11.64 37.15 53.19
N VAL A 12 12.24 36.73 54.31
CA VAL A 12 12.21 35.31 54.73
C VAL A 12 10.79 34.87 55.09
N LEU A 13 9.98 35.71 55.72
CA LEU A 13 8.55 35.42 55.95
C LEU A 13 7.74 35.34 54.66
N LEU A 14 8.03 36.17 53.65
CA LEU A 14 7.40 36.08 52.33
C LEU A 14 7.81 34.80 51.59
N MET A 15 9.08 34.40 51.65
CA MET A 15 9.56 33.14 51.05
C MET A 15 8.98 31.91 51.76
N LEU A 16 8.82 31.94 53.09
CA LEU A 16 8.14 30.88 53.84
C LEU A 16 6.62 30.83 53.59
N ALA A 17 5.99 31.95 53.22
CA ALA A 17 4.58 31.98 52.84
C ALA A 17 4.35 31.59 51.36
N ALA A 18 5.33 31.81 50.48
CA ALA A 18 5.26 31.40 49.07
C ALA A 18 5.40 29.87 48.87
N GLY A 19 5.90 29.14 49.86
CA GLY A 19 6.08 27.68 49.80
C GLY A 19 4.79 26.85 49.86
N CYS A 20 3.61 27.48 49.95
CA CYS A 20 2.30 26.81 50.02
C CYS A 20 1.36 27.21 48.86
N ILE A 21 1.93 27.50 47.68
CA ILE A 21 1.19 27.52 46.40
C ILE A 21 2.00 26.75 45.33
N GLY A 22 2.39 25.52 45.67
CA GLY A 22 2.33 24.47 44.66
C GLY A 22 0.87 24.06 44.49
N ASN A 23 0.47 23.65 43.28
CA ASN A 23 -0.89 23.17 43.05
C ASN A 23 -1.10 21.84 43.79
N VAL A 24 -1.59 21.92 45.02
CA VAL A 24 -2.37 20.84 45.62
C VAL A 24 -3.59 20.67 44.73
N ARG A 25 -3.83 19.45 44.23
CA ARG A 25 -5.14 19.08 43.67
C ARG A 25 -6.13 19.08 44.83
N ASP A 26 -6.83 20.20 45.02
CA ASP A 26 -7.74 20.38 46.18
C ASP A 26 -9.00 19.51 46.08
N GLU A 27 -9.25 18.86 44.93
CA GLU A 27 -10.13 17.70 44.81
C GLU A 27 -9.33 16.49 44.28
N ILE A 28 -8.89 15.64 45.21
CA ILE A 28 -8.54 14.24 44.90
C ILE A 28 -9.87 13.50 44.78
N ILE A 29 -10.21 12.99 43.59
CA ILE A 29 -11.42 12.17 43.39
C ILE A 29 -11.24 10.86 44.17
N THR A 30 -11.83 10.76 45.35
CA THR A 30 -11.61 9.62 46.26
C THR A 30 -12.39 8.36 45.89
N GLU A 31 -13.48 8.51 45.14
CA GLU A 31 -14.31 7.43 44.62
C GLU A 31 -14.72 7.81 43.18
N LEU A 32 -14.45 6.94 42.21
CA LEU A 32 -14.79 7.11 40.79
C LEU A 32 -16.17 6.45 40.50
N PRO A 33 -16.92 6.87 39.47
CA PRO A 33 -18.26 6.31 39.17
C PRO A 33 -18.23 4.78 38.94
N ASP A 34 -19.15 4.01 39.54
CA ASP A 34 -19.12 2.53 39.48
C ASP A 34 -19.06 1.96 38.04
N ASP A 35 -19.57 2.70 37.07
CA ASP A 35 -19.65 2.38 35.64
C ASP A 35 -18.48 2.87 34.79
N TRP A 36 -17.53 3.67 35.31
CA TRP A 36 -16.48 4.30 34.47
C TRP A 36 -15.60 3.30 33.71
N LYS A 37 -15.40 2.11 34.29
CA LYS A 37 -14.64 0.98 33.70
C LYS A 37 -15.46 0.06 32.79
N THR A 38 -16.72 0.39 32.50
CA THR A 38 -17.58 -0.46 31.67
C THR A 38 -17.03 -0.50 30.25
N LYS A 39 -16.36 -1.60 29.89
CA LYS A 39 -15.92 -1.86 28.52
C LYS A 39 -17.16 -2.03 27.64
N THR A 40 -17.25 -1.26 26.56
CA THR A 40 -18.37 -1.31 25.62
C THR A 40 -18.46 -2.71 25.01
N GLN A 41 -19.65 -3.31 25.04
CA GLN A 41 -19.80 -4.69 24.56
C GLN A 41 -19.72 -4.71 23.04
N ARG A 42 -18.69 -5.42 22.58
CA ARG A 42 -18.29 -5.58 21.20
C ARG A 42 -19.06 -6.75 20.58
N THR A 43 -19.95 -6.45 19.64
CA THR A 43 -20.86 -7.43 19.03
C THR A 43 -20.61 -7.57 17.54
N ILE A 44 -20.39 -8.80 17.08
CA ILE A 44 -20.49 -9.16 15.66
C ILE A 44 -21.92 -8.84 15.19
N SER A 45 -22.08 -7.85 14.31
CA SER A 45 -23.36 -7.45 13.72
C SER A 45 -23.32 -7.64 12.19
N GLN A 46 -23.88 -6.72 11.39
CA GLN A 46 -23.84 -6.78 9.94
C GLN A 46 -22.85 -5.75 9.36
N PRO A 47 -22.05 -6.13 8.34
CA PRO A 47 -21.05 -5.26 7.70
C PRO A 47 -21.68 -4.19 6.78
N GLN A 48 -22.99 -3.96 6.86
CA GLN A 48 -23.67 -3.04 5.94
C GLN A 48 -23.29 -1.61 6.25
N LEU A 49 -22.99 -0.86 5.18
CA LEU A 49 -22.80 0.57 5.26
C LEU A 49 -24.16 1.26 5.45
N VAL A 50 -24.21 2.17 6.43
CA VAL A 50 -25.33 3.07 6.67
C VAL A 50 -24.84 4.50 6.44
N GLN A 51 -25.43 5.16 5.44
CA GLN A 51 -25.23 6.59 5.18
C GLN A 51 -25.90 7.42 6.30
N PHE A 52 -25.39 8.62 6.56
CA PHE A 52 -26.00 9.52 7.55
C PHE A 52 -27.23 10.24 6.98
N ASP A 53 -28.33 10.25 7.75
CA ASP A 53 -29.55 11.02 7.43
C ASP A 53 -29.32 12.55 7.57
N SER A 54 -28.31 12.96 8.34
CA SER A 54 -27.90 14.37 8.48
C SER A 54 -26.47 14.53 9.00
N CYS A 55 -25.89 15.70 8.76
CA CYS A 55 -24.62 16.11 9.36
C CYS A 55 -24.63 16.18 10.90
N ASP A 56 -25.78 16.47 11.54
CA ASP A 56 -25.89 16.46 13.01
C ASP A 56 -25.70 15.03 13.56
N ASP A 57 -26.27 14.03 12.86
CA ASP A 57 -26.13 12.60 13.21
C ASP A 57 -24.71 12.10 12.93
N MET A 58 -24.09 12.56 11.84
CA MET A 58 -22.68 12.29 11.51
C MET A 58 -21.74 12.83 12.60
N GLU A 59 -21.88 14.10 12.99
CA GLU A 59 -21.03 14.72 14.01
C GLU A 59 -21.13 13.96 15.34
N TYR A 60 -22.34 13.60 15.75
CA TYR A 60 -22.56 12.80 16.96
C TYR A 60 -21.89 11.42 16.87
N SER A 61 -22.09 10.69 15.77
CA SER A 61 -21.55 9.34 15.60
C SER A 61 -20.02 9.34 15.57
N LEU A 62 -19.42 10.25 14.80
CA LEU A 62 -17.97 10.39 14.67
C LEU A 62 -17.31 10.75 16.01
N LYS A 63 -17.85 11.73 16.74
CA LYS A 63 -17.35 12.09 18.08
C LYS A 63 -17.49 10.95 19.08
N ALA A 64 -18.60 10.18 19.02
CA ALA A 64 -18.79 9.01 19.88
C ALA A 64 -17.78 7.89 19.60
N SER A 65 -17.49 7.59 18.33
CA SER A 65 -16.48 6.60 17.96
C SER A 65 -15.07 7.00 18.41
N ILE A 66 -14.67 8.27 18.20
CA ILE A 66 -13.37 8.79 18.67
C ILE A 66 -13.28 8.72 20.20
N ALA A 67 -14.34 9.09 20.92
CA ALA A 67 -14.38 9.03 22.38
C ALA A 67 -14.18 7.59 22.89
N GLU A 68 -14.89 6.61 22.32
CA GLU A 68 -14.81 5.20 22.74
C GLU A 68 -13.50 4.51 22.36
N GLU A 69 -12.85 4.90 21.25
CA GLU A 69 -11.49 4.46 20.91
C GLU A 69 -10.48 4.92 21.97
N TYR A 70 -10.33 6.24 22.15
CA TYR A 70 -9.41 6.83 23.12
C TYR A 70 -9.69 6.34 24.55
N ARG A 71 -10.95 6.20 24.92
CA ARG A 71 -11.37 5.63 26.21
C ARG A 71 -10.95 4.17 26.37
N THR A 72 -10.99 3.37 25.31
CA THR A 72 -10.55 1.97 25.36
C THR A 72 -9.03 1.86 25.48
N GLU A 73 -8.26 2.67 24.73
CA GLU A 73 -6.80 2.74 24.86
C GLU A 73 -6.37 3.17 26.28
N LEU A 74 -7.03 4.18 26.85
CA LEU A 74 -6.80 4.63 28.23
C LEU A 74 -7.12 3.52 29.25
N LEU A 75 -8.19 2.73 29.03
CA LEU A 75 -8.52 1.58 29.87
C LEU A 75 -7.50 0.42 29.74
N GLN A 76 -6.92 0.19 28.55
CA GLN A 76 -5.80 -0.74 28.38
C GLN A 76 -4.55 -0.26 29.14
N ALA A 77 -4.20 1.03 29.02
CA ALA A 77 -3.09 1.64 29.75
C ALA A 77 -3.27 1.56 31.28
N VAL A 78 -4.51 1.58 31.79
CA VAL A 78 -4.83 1.37 33.21
C VAL A 78 -4.48 -0.06 33.68
N GLU A 79 -4.57 -1.08 32.84
CA GLU A 79 -4.37 -2.47 33.25
C GLU A 79 -2.89 -2.93 33.30
N GLU A 80 -1.93 -2.08 32.88
CA GLU A 80 -0.46 -2.34 32.86
C GLU A 80 -0.02 -3.54 31.99
N GLN A 81 -0.72 -3.84 30.89
CA GLN A 81 -0.10 -4.58 29.79
C GLN A 81 0.58 -3.61 28.81
N TYR A 82 1.72 -3.06 29.24
CA TYR A 82 2.67 -2.42 28.33
C TYR A 82 3.30 -3.50 27.43
N TYR A 83 2.64 -3.83 26.31
CA TYR A 83 3.33 -4.41 25.18
C TYR A 83 4.22 -3.33 24.56
N TYR A 84 5.45 -3.23 25.04
CA TYR A 84 6.49 -2.43 24.38
C TYR A 84 6.88 -3.17 23.09
N GLY A 85 6.08 -2.94 22.04
CA GLY A 85 6.28 -3.42 20.68
C GLY A 85 7.49 -2.79 19.99
N TRP A 86 8.67 -2.87 20.60
CA TRP A 86 9.95 -2.87 19.88
C TRP A 86 10.24 -4.29 19.35
N GLY A 87 9.21 -4.93 18.80
CA GLY A 87 9.43 -5.82 17.67
C GLY A 87 9.68 -4.95 16.45
N MET A 88 10.58 -5.36 15.57
CA MET A 88 10.58 -4.80 14.22
C MET A 88 9.29 -5.31 13.57
N PHE A 89 8.33 -4.41 13.33
CA PHE A 89 7.42 -4.62 12.22
C PHE A 89 8.25 -4.47 10.94
N ASP A 90 8.90 -5.57 10.59
CA ASP A 90 9.03 -5.98 9.19
C ASP A 90 7.63 -6.43 8.73
N ASP A 91 6.68 -5.50 8.82
CA ASP A 91 5.47 -5.60 8.02
C ASP A 91 5.97 -5.59 6.59
N GLY A 92 5.69 -6.68 5.88
CA GLY A 92 5.79 -6.75 4.44
C GLY A 92 4.76 -5.78 3.85
N MET A 93 5.08 -4.48 3.91
CA MET A 93 4.51 -3.42 3.11
C MET A 93 4.82 -3.76 1.65
N VAL A 94 4.06 -4.70 1.10
CA VAL A 94 3.91 -4.88 -0.33
C VAL A 94 3.31 -3.57 -0.80
N ALA A 95 4.16 -2.69 -1.31
CA ALA A 95 3.72 -1.48 -1.96
C ALA A 95 2.96 -1.90 -3.22
N GLU A 96 1.63 -2.00 -3.13
CA GLU A 96 0.78 -2.24 -4.29
C GLU A 96 0.99 -1.08 -5.27
N SER A 97 1.66 -1.39 -6.38
CA SER A 97 1.69 -0.57 -7.57
C SER A 97 1.12 -1.45 -8.70
N ALA A 98 0.37 -0.90 -9.66
CA ALA A 98 -0.28 -1.71 -10.72
C ALA A 98 -0.35 -1.01 -12.13
N MET A 99 -0.58 -1.71 -13.28
CA MET A 99 -0.82 -1.30 -14.74
C MET A 99 -0.57 -2.52 -15.69
N ASP A 100 -1.09 -2.83 -16.92
CA ASP A 100 -2.21 -2.50 -17.88
C ASP A 100 -2.54 -3.78 -18.75
N GLY A 101 -3.71 -3.94 -19.42
CA GLY A 101 -4.28 -5.28 -19.77
C GLY A 101 -5.19 -5.55 -21.03
N ASP A 102 -5.63 -4.54 -21.80
CA ASP A 102 -6.01 -4.53 -23.26
C ASP A 102 -7.13 -5.38 -24.00
N SER A 103 -7.81 -4.69 -24.96
CA SER A 103 -8.51 -5.02 -26.25
C SER A 103 -9.66 -6.06 -26.42
N MET A 104 -10.57 -6.01 -27.44
CA MET A 104 -10.58 -5.53 -28.85
C MET A 104 -12.00 -5.11 -29.35
N ALA A 105 -12.30 -4.63 -30.59
CA ALA A 105 -11.70 -3.71 -31.59
C ALA A 105 -12.48 -3.78 -32.95
N SER A 106 -12.77 -2.68 -33.69
CA SER A 106 -13.22 -2.78 -35.12
C SER A 106 -13.02 -1.55 -36.07
N THR A 107 -12.05 -1.67 -36.99
CA THR A 107 -11.93 -1.10 -38.37
C THR A 107 -12.37 0.35 -38.74
N GLY A 108 -11.39 1.23 -39.05
CA GLY A 108 -10.84 1.32 -40.42
C GLY A 108 -10.91 2.64 -41.24
N SER A 109 -9.77 3.35 -41.41
CA SER A 109 -9.12 3.69 -42.73
C SER A 109 -7.79 4.46 -42.54
N SER A 110 -6.95 4.59 -43.57
CA SER A 110 -5.47 4.67 -43.42
C SER A 110 -4.78 6.01 -43.72
N GLN A 111 -3.89 6.48 -42.82
CA GLN A 111 -2.56 7.15 -43.01
C GLN A 111 -2.08 7.74 -41.65
N PRO A 112 -0.77 7.90 -41.36
CA PRO A 112 0.39 7.04 -41.63
C PRO A 112 0.44 5.86 -40.61
N GLN A 113 1.60 5.23 -40.34
CA GLN A 113 1.73 4.24 -39.26
C GLN A 113 1.93 4.92 -37.91
N THR A 114 1.00 4.68 -36.99
CA THR A 114 1.13 4.85 -35.54
C THR A 114 1.76 3.60 -34.95
N ARG A 115 2.60 3.74 -33.91
CA ARG A 115 3.03 2.62 -33.05
C ARG A 115 1.84 2.14 -32.21
N THR A 116 1.75 0.84 -31.96
CA THR A 116 0.59 0.21 -31.29
C THR A 116 1.05 -0.57 -30.05
N GLN A 117 0.42 -0.32 -28.90
CA GLN A 117 0.68 -1.09 -27.67
C GLN A 117 0.29 -2.55 -27.88
N GLY A 118 1.02 -3.49 -27.27
CA GLY A 118 0.79 -4.93 -27.43
C GLY A 118 1.33 -5.53 -28.74
N GLU A 119 1.55 -4.73 -29.79
CA GLU A 119 2.15 -5.16 -31.07
C GLU A 119 3.57 -4.61 -31.27
N ASP A 120 3.72 -3.28 -31.23
CA ASP A 120 5.00 -2.57 -31.44
C ASP A 120 5.76 -2.33 -30.13
N PHE A 121 5.07 -2.15 -29.01
CA PHE A 121 5.68 -1.92 -27.70
C PHE A 121 4.87 -2.53 -26.54
N SER A 122 5.55 -2.90 -25.45
CA SER A 122 4.89 -3.35 -24.24
C SER A 122 4.36 -2.18 -23.43
N GLY A 123 3.06 -2.21 -23.10
CA GLY A 123 2.58 -1.60 -21.88
C GLY A 123 3.07 -2.40 -20.66
N THR A 124 2.67 -1.96 -19.47
CA THR A 124 2.99 -2.67 -18.22
C THR A 124 1.95 -3.79 -17.96
N ASN A 125 2.15 -4.69 -16.99
CA ASN A 125 1.38 -5.95 -16.78
C ASN A 125 0.34 -5.90 -15.63
N ASN A 126 -0.98 -5.79 -15.92
CA ASN A 126 -2.04 -5.45 -14.94
C ASN A 126 -2.46 -6.60 -13.99
N GLN A 127 -3.34 -6.23 -13.06
CA GLN A 127 -4.31 -7.15 -12.50
C GLN A 127 -5.42 -7.57 -13.52
N GLU A 128 -6.15 -6.61 -14.09
CA GLU A 128 -7.38 -6.75 -14.90
C GLU A 128 -7.30 -6.10 -16.31
N GLN A 129 -8.25 -6.48 -17.17
CA GLN A 129 -8.31 -6.03 -18.55
C GLN A 129 -9.00 -4.66 -18.70
N GLY A 130 -8.27 -3.64 -19.20
CA GLY A 130 -8.83 -2.33 -19.54
C GLY A 130 -9.06 -1.39 -18.35
N VAL A 131 -8.17 -1.44 -17.37
CA VAL A 131 -8.11 -0.59 -16.18
C VAL A 131 -6.67 -0.08 -16.06
N ASP A 132 -6.37 1.18 -16.41
CA ASP A 132 -5.00 1.70 -16.38
C ASP A 132 -4.64 2.19 -14.97
N GLU A 133 -3.91 1.36 -14.25
CA GLU A 133 -3.42 1.67 -12.90
C GLU A 133 -2.20 2.63 -12.97
N ALA A 134 -1.66 3.10 -11.84
CA ALA A 134 -0.55 4.08 -11.84
C ALA A 134 0.85 3.44 -11.65
N ASP A 135 1.83 3.81 -12.48
CA ASP A 135 3.24 3.40 -12.32
C ASP A 135 4.26 4.54 -12.44
N PHE A 136 5.47 4.36 -11.92
CA PHE A 136 6.55 5.36 -11.98
C PHE A 136 7.14 5.53 -13.40
N ILE A 137 6.73 4.70 -14.35
CA ILE A 137 7.06 4.77 -15.77
C ILE A 137 5.79 4.63 -16.61
N LYS A 138 5.70 5.40 -17.70
CA LYS A 138 4.66 5.29 -18.74
C LYS A 138 5.32 5.45 -20.12
N THR A 139 4.64 5.03 -21.18
CA THR A 139 5.06 5.31 -22.56
C THR A 139 3.84 5.43 -23.49
N ASP A 140 3.91 6.32 -24.47
CA ASP A 140 2.96 6.40 -25.60
C ASP A 140 3.52 5.72 -26.86
N GLY A 141 4.57 4.89 -26.69
CA GLY A 141 5.33 4.25 -27.76
C GLY A 141 6.29 5.18 -28.49
N TYR A 142 6.14 6.51 -28.39
CA TYR A 142 7.02 7.51 -28.98
C TYR A 142 7.90 8.24 -27.95
N TYR A 143 7.42 8.31 -26.72
CA TYR A 143 8.11 8.88 -25.57
C TYR A 143 8.08 7.92 -24.39
N ILE A 144 9.14 7.93 -23.59
CA ILE A 144 9.17 7.30 -22.27
C ILE A 144 9.13 8.43 -21.23
N TYR A 145 8.27 8.26 -20.23
CA TYR A 145 8.12 9.17 -19.10
C TYR A 145 8.59 8.42 -17.87
N VAL A 146 9.49 9.00 -17.07
CA VAL A 146 10.04 8.36 -15.85
C VAL A 146 10.03 9.34 -14.68
N LEU A 147 9.46 8.89 -13.55
CA LEU A 147 9.63 9.52 -12.25
C LEU A 147 10.93 9.03 -11.61
N GLN A 148 11.81 9.95 -11.24
CA GLN A 148 13.12 9.64 -10.65
C GLN A 148 13.48 10.72 -9.63
N GLY A 149 13.61 10.32 -8.36
CA GLY A 149 13.71 11.26 -7.24
C GLY A 149 12.50 12.20 -7.21
N SER A 150 12.73 13.49 -6.99
CA SER A 150 11.73 14.57 -7.07
C SER A 150 11.57 15.14 -8.49
N SER A 151 11.66 14.30 -9.53
CA SER A 151 11.69 14.77 -10.92
C SER A 151 10.95 13.86 -11.92
N LEU A 152 10.37 14.49 -12.94
CA LEU A 152 9.76 13.87 -14.12
C LEU A 152 10.69 14.11 -15.31
N SER A 153 11.35 13.05 -15.78
CA SER A 153 12.13 13.08 -17.02
C SER A 153 11.31 12.49 -18.18
N ILE A 154 11.43 13.11 -19.35
CA ILE A 154 10.77 12.69 -20.59
C ILE A 154 11.82 12.47 -21.67
N MET A 155 11.76 11.34 -22.35
CA MET A 155 12.65 10.94 -23.44
C MET A 155 11.83 10.71 -24.71
N GLU A 156 12.30 11.20 -25.84
CA GLU A 156 11.79 10.85 -27.17
C GLU A 156 12.50 9.59 -27.68
N ILE A 157 11.77 8.77 -28.45
CA ILE A 157 12.23 7.53 -29.08
C ILE A 157 12.07 7.68 -30.61
N PRO A 158 12.99 8.38 -31.31
CA PRO A 158 12.81 8.71 -32.73
C PRO A 158 12.69 7.46 -33.61
N GLU A 159 13.64 6.54 -33.49
CA GLU A 159 13.57 5.16 -33.99
C GLU A 159 13.79 4.17 -32.83
N PHE A 160 13.35 2.92 -32.98
CA PHE A 160 13.57 1.92 -31.92
C PHE A 160 15.07 1.63 -31.76
N GLY A 161 15.53 1.63 -30.51
CA GLY A 161 16.94 1.56 -30.13
C GLY A 161 17.59 2.90 -29.81
N GLU A 162 16.98 4.04 -30.15
CA GLU A 162 17.48 5.38 -29.85
C GLU A 162 16.76 5.99 -28.61
N ILE A 163 17.42 6.91 -27.90
CA ILE A 163 16.86 7.68 -26.78
C ILE A 163 17.34 9.15 -26.85
N GLU A 164 16.48 10.09 -27.23
CA GLU A 164 16.78 11.53 -27.11
C GLU A 164 16.12 12.13 -25.84
N PHE A 165 16.87 12.89 -25.04
CA PHE A 165 16.32 13.57 -23.86
C PHE A 165 15.45 14.78 -24.29
N ALA A 166 14.16 14.77 -23.94
CA ALA A 166 13.21 15.81 -24.32
C ALA A 166 13.05 16.90 -23.24
N SER A 167 12.83 16.53 -21.98
CA SER A 167 12.78 17.47 -20.84
C SER A 167 12.99 16.79 -19.48
N ASN A 168 13.24 17.60 -18.44
CA ASN A 168 13.08 17.21 -17.04
C ASN A 168 12.37 18.34 -16.28
N SER A 169 11.40 17.97 -15.43
CA SER A 169 10.60 18.87 -14.60
C SER A 169 10.68 18.47 -13.13
N SER A 170 11.03 19.40 -12.24
CA SER A 170 10.99 19.16 -10.78
C SER A 170 9.55 19.02 -10.30
N ILE A 171 9.27 17.99 -9.51
CA ILE A 171 7.99 17.75 -8.84
C ILE A 171 8.17 18.00 -7.34
N GLU A 172 7.28 18.78 -6.75
CA GLU A 172 7.23 18.92 -5.29
C GLU A 172 6.62 17.66 -4.64
N GLY A 173 7.34 17.11 -3.65
CA GLY A 173 6.95 15.94 -2.88
C GLY A 173 7.86 14.74 -3.15
N SER A 174 7.35 13.55 -2.85
CA SER A 174 7.94 12.27 -3.20
C SER A 174 7.06 11.59 -4.25
N PRO A 175 7.36 11.73 -5.56
CA PRO A 175 6.64 11.05 -6.63
C PRO A 175 6.65 9.53 -6.44
N ILE A 176 5.48 8.91 -6.62
CA ILE A 176 5.26 7.46 -6.49
C ILE A 176 5.02 6.87 -7.86
N SER A 177 4.05 7.42 -8.58
CA SER A 177 3.51 6.87 -9.82
C SER A 177 2.80 7.95 -10.64
N MET A 178 2.40 7.63 -11.86
CA MET A 178 1.68 8.53 -12.75
C MET A 178 0.73 7.79 -13.68
N MET A 179 -0.18 8.54 -14.30
CA MET A 179 -1.15 8.14 -15.33
C MET A 179 -0.95 9.02 -16.57
N LEU A 180 -1.19 8.48 -17.76
CA LEU A 180 -0.93 9.13 -19.05
C LEU A 180 -2.11 8.93 -20.01
N GLN A 181 -2.71 10.02 -20.48
CA GLN A 181 -3.78 9.98 -21.49
C GLN A 181 -3.62 11.16 -22.46
N ASP A 182 -3.55 10.89 -23.77
CA ASP A 182 -3.34 11.88 -24.84
C ASP A 182 -2.18 12.88 -24.57
N ASP A 183 -2.52 14.12 -24.21
CA ASP A 183 -1.61 15.22 -23.88
C ASP A 183 -1.69 15.62 -22.39
N ARG A 184 -2.10 14.69 -21.53
CA ARG A 184 -2.22 14.85 -20.07
C ARG A 184 -1.37 13.81 -19.35
N LEU A 185 -0.53 14.26 -18.43
CA LEU A 185 0.20 13.41 -17.49
C LEU A 185 -0.15 13.82 -16.07
N ILE A 186 -0.66 12.88 -15.27
CA ILE A 186 -1.03 13.10 -13.87
C ILE A 186 0.00 12.37 -13.02
N VAL A 187 0.73 13.09 -12.17
CA VAL A 187 1.72 12.52 -11.25
C VAL A 187 1.18 12.45 -9.83
N LEU A 188 1.17 11.25 -9.26
CA LEU A 188 0.83 10.96 -7.88
C LEU A 188 2.10 11.00 -7.01
N SER A 189 2.07 11.81 -5.95
CA SER A 189 3.16 11.95 -4.97
C SER A 189 2.65 11.79 -3.55
N SER A 190 3.45 11.16 -2.69
CA SER A 190 3.33 11.38 -1.24
C SER A 190 3.85 12.78 -0.94
N TYR A 191 3.09 13.56 -0.17
CA TYR A 191 3.48 14.89 0.26
C TYR A 191 3.36 15.01 1.78
N ASN A 192 4.31 15.69 2.40
CA ASN A 192 4.46 15.68 3.85
C ASN A 192 4.24 17.10 4.41
N PRO A 193 3.19 17.35 5.23
CA PRO A 193 2.92 18.66 5.81
C PRO A 193 4.13 19.27 6.53
N TRP A 194 4.94 18.45 7.21
CA TRP A 194 6.13 18.87 7.92
C TRP A 194 7.25 19.45 7.01
N SER A 195 7.15 19.28 5.69
CA SER A 195 8.06 19.85 4.69
C SER A 195 7.58 21.16 4.04
N ILE A 196 6.35 21.61 4.33
CA ILE A 196 5.79 22.83 3.75
C ILE A 196 6.55 24.06 4.25
N ASN A 197 6.95 24.94 3.32
CA ASN A 197 7.54 26.22 3.65
C ASN A 197 6.50 27.14 4.32
N SER A 198 6.85 27.77 5.44
CA SER A 198 5.99 28.75 6.14
C SER A 198 5.68 30.04 5.36
N GLU A 199 6.26 30.21 4.16
CA GLU A 199 5.91 31.27 3.20
C GLU A 199 4.95 30.80 2.08
N ASP A 200 4.55 29.52 2.06
CA ASP A 200 3.52 28.98 1.16
C ASP A 200 2.12 29.16 1.77
N ASP A 201 1.15 29.60 0.98
CA ASP A 201 -0.23 29.81 1.45
C ASP A 201 -0.86 28.49 1.98
N LEU A 202 -0.44 27.32 1.49
CA LEU A 202 -0.91 26.00 1.95
C LEU A 202 -0.57 25.74 3.43
N TYR A 203 0.49 26.37 3.95
CA TYR A 203 0.92 26.25 5.35
C TYR A 203 -0.17 26.70 6.35
N GLU A 204 -0.95 27.71 5.99
CA GLU A 204 -2.00 28.27 6.86
C GLU A 204 -3.26 27.39 6.90
N TYR A 205 -3.54 26.63 5.84
CA TYR A 205 -4.71 25.73 5.77
C TYR A 205 -4.53 24.45 6.62
N LEU A 206 -3.32 23.89 6.65
CA LEU A 206 -3.06 22.56 7.22
C LEU A 206 -2.68 22.56 8.71
N ARG A 207 -2.67 23.73 9.35
CA ARG A 207 -2.27 23.89 10.76
C ARG A 207 -3.47 24.23 11.63
N TRP A 208 -3.49 23.69 12.85
CA TRP A 208 -4.51 24.02 13.86
C TRP A 208 -4.34 25.41 14.50
N GLY A 209 -3.30 26.15 14.07
CA GLY A 209 -2.89 27.42 14.66
C GLY A 209 -2.13 27.26 15.99
N GLY A 210 -1.69 28.38 16.56
CA GLY A 210 -0.99 28.38 17.85
C GLY A 210 0.52 28.16 17.76
N GLU A 211 1.04 27.26 18.60
CA GLU A 211 2.48 26.97 18.69
C GLU A 211 2.98 26.07 17.56
N TYR A 212 4.29 25.85 17.51
CA TYR A 212 4.95 25.03 16.47
C TYR A 212 4.45 23.57 16.48
N SER A 213 4.54 22.89 15.34
CA SER A 213 4.35 21.43 15.20
C SER A 213 2.94 20.84 15.48
N GLN A 214 1.85 21.55 15.18
CA GLN A 214 0.48 20.98 15.20
C GLN A 214 -0.19 21.04 13.80
N TRP A 215 -0.22 19.90 13.12
CA TRP A 215 -0.78 19.73 11.77
C TRP A 215 -2.07 18.91 11.79
N ARG A 216 -2.97 19.22 10.85
CA ARG A 216 -4.26 18.55 10.63
C ARG A 216 -4.13 17.06 10.30
N VAL A 217 -3.18 16.74 9.42
CA VAL A 217 -2.81 15.38 9.02
C VAL A 217 -1.30 15.18 9.08
N ASN A 218 -0.85 13.91 9.06
CA ASN A 218 0.57 13.56 8.99
C ASN A 218 1.07 13.29 7.57
N SER A 219 0.17 13.09 6.62
CA SER A 219 0.43 12.77 5.22
C SER A 219 -0.62 13.41 4.31
N LEU A 220 -0.21 13.79 3.11
CA LEU A 220 -1.06 14.27 2.02
C LEU A 220 -0.80 13.45 0.77
N THR A 221 -1.85 13.21 0.00
CA THR A 221 -1.78 12.56 -1.31
C THR A 221 -1.87 13.66 -2.36
N LYS A 222 -0.80 13.86 -3.13
CA LYS A 222 -0.72 14.97 -4.10
C LYS A 222 -0.86 14.47 -5.54
N TYR A 223 -1.79 15.06 -6.28
CA TYR A 223 -1.92 14.88 -7.73
C TYR A 223 -1.44 16.14 -8.46
N THR A 224 -0.45 16.01 -9.34
CA THR A 224 0.11 17.11 -10.15
C THR A 224 -0.26 16.89 -11.61
N THR A 225 -1.08 17.75 -12.21
CA THR A 225 -1.55 17.60 -13.60
C THR A 225 -0.68 18.44 -14.54
N PHE A 226 -0.01 17.80 -15.49
CA PHE A 226 0.79 18.43 -16.54
C PHE A 226 0.06 18.44 -17.90
N ASP A 227 0.14 19.56 -18.61
CA ASP A 227 -0.05 19.60 -20.06
C ASP A 227 1.28 19.18 -20.73
N ILE A 228 1.23 18.12 -21.54
CA ILE A 228 2.38 17.60 -22.29
C ILE A 228 2.23 17.75 -23.82
N SER A 229 1.32 18.62 -24.29
CA SER A 229 1.19 19.01 -25.71
C SER A 229 2.54 19.51 -26.30
N ASN A 230 3.46 19.92 -25.43
CA ASN A 230 4.86 20.19 -25.74
C ASN A 230 5.77 19.40 -24.77
N ARG A 231 6.08 18.14 -25.09
CA ARG A 231 6.93 17.24 -24.25
C ARG A 231 8.34 17.79 -23.94
N SER A 232 8.84 18.77 -24.69
CA SER A 232 10.10 19.48 -24.40
C SER A 232 9.97 20.61 -23.35
N SER A 233 8.75 20.94 -22.92
CA SER A 233 8.47 21.93 -21.86
C SER A 233 7.06 21.70 -21.27
N PRO A 234 6.86 20.65 -20.44
CA PRO A 234 5.59 20.41 -19.74
C PRO A 234 5.16 21.62 -18.89
N GLU A 235 3.86 21.89 -18.82
CA GLU A 235 3.30 22.98 -18.01
C GLU A 235 2.34 22.42 -16.96
N ILE A 236 2.54 22.75 -15.67
CA ILE A 236 1.61 22.34 -14.59
C ILE A 236 0.32 23.16 -14.74
N ILE A 237 -0.81 22.46 -14.90
CA ILE A 237 -2.15 23.05 -15.00
C ILE A 237 -2.73 23.30 -13.61
N GLN A 238 -2.62 22.29 -12.74
CA GLN A 238 -3.16 22.29 -11.38
C GLN A 238 -2.44 21.28 -10.48
N GLU A 239 -2.52 21.50 -9.18
CA GLU A 239 -2.07 20.60 -8.13
C GLU A 239 -3.22 20.37 -7.15
N LEU A 240 -3.49 19.11 -6.77
CA LEU A 240 -4.46 18.77 -5.72
C LEU A 240 -3.70 18.14 -4.54
N TYR A 241 -4.00 18.58 -3.33
CA TYR A 241 -3.47 18.01 -2.08
C TYR A 241 -4.66 17.44 -1.29
N LEU A 242 -4.73 16.12 -1.17
CA LEU A 242 -5.82 15.39 -0.53
C LEU A 242 -5.36 14.92 0.85
N GLU A 243 -6.22 15.04 1.86
CA GLU A 243 -5.93 14.56 3.21
C GLU A 243 -5.86 13.02 3.27
N GLY A 244 -4.71 12.49 3.73
CA GLY A 244 -4.43 11.05 3.78
C GLY A 244 -3.24 10.59 2.93
N TYR A 245 -3.04 9.27 2.87
CA TYR A 245 -2.12 8.59 1.95
C TYR A 245 -2.91 7.80 0.90
N SER A 246 -2.33 7.61 -0.28
CA SER A 246 -2.94 6.78 -1.32
C SER A 246 -2.89 5.31 -0.89
N VAL A 247 -4.00 4.61 -1.07
CA VAL A 247 -4.07 3.14 -1.03
C VAL A 247 -3.89 2.60 -2.44
N ASP A 248 -4.73 3.06 -3.37
CA ASP A 248 -4.74 2.64 -4.76
C ASP A 248 -5.22 3.82 -5.65
N ALA A 249 -4.84 3.82 -6.93
CA ALA A 249 -5.27 4.80 -7.92
C ALA A 249 -5.31 4.16 -9.33
N ARG A 250 -6.52 4.14 -9.94
CA ARG A 250 -6.75 3.57 -11.28
C ARG A 250 -7.52 4.53 -12.19
N GLU A 251 -7.23 4.50 -13.48
CA GLU A 251 -7.91 5.24 -14.55
C GLU A 251 -8.85 4.28 -15.29
N ILE A 252 -10.13 4.65 -15.40
CA ILE A 252 -11.14 3.90 -16.16
C ILE A 252 -11.99 4.87 -16.98
N ASP A 253 -11.96 4.72 -18.32
CA ASP A 253 -12.73 5.48 -19.31
C ASP A 253 -12.64 7.03 -19.18
N GLY A 254 -11.47 7.54 -18.77
CA GLY A 254 -11.17 8.96 -18.56
C GLY A 254 -11.47 9.47 -17.15
N SER A 255 -11.68 8.60 -16.17
CA SER A 255 -11.98 8.95 -14.78
C SER A 255 -11.00 8.26 -13.83
N ILE A 256 -10.36 9.05 -12.95
CA ILE A 256 -9.42 8.52 -11.96
C ILE A 256 -10.20 8.13 -10.70
N ARG A 257 -10.21 6.84 -10.39
CA ARG A 257 -10.67 6.28 -9.11
C ARG A 257 -9.49 6.27 -8.15
N ALA A 258 -9.45 7.22 -7.24
CA ALA A 258 -8.42 7.36 -6.22
C ALA A 258 -8.97 6.91 -4.86
N ILE A 259 -8.36 5.88 -4.26
CA ILE A 259 -8.67 5.43 -2.91
C ILE A 259 -7.61 5.99 -1.97
N THR A 260 -7.99 6.85 -1.03
CA THR A 260 -7.07 7.36 0.01
C THR A 260 -7.56 6.95 1.39
N HIS A 261 -6.63 6.70 2.32
CA HIS A 261 -6.95 6.46 3.71
C HIS A 261 -6.33 7.55 4.58
N SER A 262 -7.07 8.01 5.60
CA SER A 262 -6.69 9.18 6.38
C SER A 262 -7.10 9.06 7.85
N TRP A 263 -6.23 9.56 8.73
CA TRP A 263 -6.53 9.78 10.16
C TRP A 263 -6.29 11.26 10.48
N LEU A 264 -7.25 11.88 11.17
CA LEU A 264 -7.13 13.26 11.62
C LEU A 264 -6.39 13.35 12.97
N ASN A 265 -5.43 14.27 13.06
CA ASN A 265 -4.78 14.64 14.32
C ASN A 265 -5.67 15.67 15.04
N ILE A 266 -6.41 15.28 16.09
CA ILE A 266 -7.23 16.23 16.86
C ILE A 266 -6.40 16.80 18.04
N PRO A 267 -6.11 18.12 18.10
CA PRO A 267 -5.29 18.69 19.16
C PRO A 267 -5.97 18.58 20.53
N GLY A 268 -5.19 18.20 21.54
CA GLY A 268 -5.66 18.12 22.93
C GLY A 268 -6.16 16.75 23.35
N LEU A 269 -6.50 15.85 22.42
CA LEU A 269 -6.78 14.45 22.75
C LEU A 269 -5.50 13.72 23.20
N SER A 270 -5.63 12.86 24.21
CA SER A 270 -4.54 12.03 24.73
C SER A 270 -5.02 10.62 25.02
N ASN A 271 -4.36 9.61 24.46
CA ASN A 271 -4.59 8.19 24.77
C ASN A 271 -3.56 7.59 25.75
N TRP A 272 -2.49 8.34 26.06
CA TRP A 272 -1.51 7.97 27.09
C TRP A 272 -1.83 8.62 28.45
N LEU A 273 -1.37 7.97 29.52
CA LEU A 273 -1.53 8.43 30.90
C LEU A 273 -0.34 9.30 31.35
N ASN A 274 -0.54 10.62 31.44
CA ASN A 274 0.50 11.56 31.86
C ASN A 274 0.69 11.56 33.39
N MET A 275 1.65 10.77 33.88
CA MET A 275 1.80 10.49 35.31
C MET A 275 2.49 11.62 36.11
N PRO A 276 1.97 11.96 37.31
CA PRO A 276 2.66 12.89 38.22
C PRO A 276 3.94 12.28 38.78
N SER A 277 4.92 13.10 39.19
CA SER A 277 6.23 12.60 39.68
C SER A 277 6.12 11.59 40.83
N ALA A 278 5.12 11.76 41.72
CA ALA A 278 4.84 10.87 42.83
C ALA A 278 4.58 9.41 42.40
N TYR A 279 4.01 9.18 41.20
CA TYR A 279 3.82 7.84 40.64
C TYR A 279 5.14 7.05 40.50
N TYR A 280 6.20 7.75 40.09
CA TYR A 280 7.53 7.19 39.88
C TYR A 280 8.35 7.08 41.19
N GLU A 281 7.85 7.62 42.31
CA GLU A 281 8.43 7.44 43.64
C GLU A 281 7.92 6.16 44.34
N LEU A 282 6.80 5.59 43.85
CA LEU A 282 6.22 4.32 44.34
C LEU A 282 7.00 3.08 43.84
N GLN A 283 6.96 1.99 44.61
CA GLN A 283 7.48 0.70 44.14
C GLN A 283 6.60 0.13 43.02
N TRP A 284 7.19 -0.67 42.12
CA TRP A 284 6.49 -1.19 40.94
C TRP A 284 5.26 -2.07 41.28
N ASP A 285 5.30 -2.75 42.43
CA ASP A 285 4.26 -3.61 42.98
C ASP A 285 3.30 -2.88 43.96
N ASP A 286 3.45 -1.56 44.11
CA ASP A 286 2.62 -0.77 45.01
C ASP A 286 1.19 -0.60 44.45
N PRO A 287 0.13 -1.03 45.17
CA PRO A 287 -1.25 -0.91 44.71
C PRO A 287 -1.70 0.54 44.47
N GLU A 288 -1.07 1.54 45.10
CA GLU A 288 -1.37 2.96 44.86
C GLU A 288 -1.07 3.36 43.40
N ARG A 289 -0.14 2.68 42.71
CA ARG A 289 0.09 2.88 41.26
C ARG A 289 -1.12 2.53 40.41
N LYS A 290 -1.96 1.57 40.84
CA LYS A 290 -3.22 1.29 40.12
C LYS A 290 -4.22 2.42 40.36
N THR A 291 -4.31 2.95 41.58
CA THR A 291 -5.14 4.13 41.89
C THR A 291 -4.72 5.36 41.07
N TYR A 292 -3.42 5.65 40.95
CA TYR A 292 -2.95 6.74 40.09
C TYR A 292 -3.34 6.56 38.62
N ARG A 293 -3.13 5.37 38.03
CA ARG A 293 -3.59 5.06 36.67
C ARG A 293 -5.08 5.29 36.51
N GLU A 294 -5.87 4.74 37.43
CA GLU A 294 -7.32 4.81 37.40
C GLU A 294 -7.85 6.25 37.49
N MET A 295 -7.27 7.09 38.35
CA MET A 295 -7.63 8.51 38.44
C MET A 295 -7.20 9.30 37.20
N ILE A 296 -5.94 9.15 36.76
CA ILE A 296 -5.42 9.89 35.60
C ILE A 296 -6.21 9.52 34.34
N ALA A 297 -6.57 8.25 34.15
CA ALA A 297 -7.37 7.82 33.00
C ALA A 297 -8.76 8.47 32.98
N TYR A 298 -9.46 8.49 34.11
CA TYR A 298 -10.76 9.16 34.21
C TYR A 298 -10.66 10.67 33.91
N GLU A 299 -9.64 11.33 34.46
CA GLU A 299 -9.37 12.75 34.21
C GLU A 299 -9.00 13.02 32.74
N THR A 300 -8.28 12.12 32.07
CA THR A 300 -7.94 12.22 30.64
C THR A 300 -9.15 11.95 29.75
N ILE A 301 -10.02 10.99 30.08
CA ILE A 301 -11.29 10.78 29.36
C ILE A 301 -12.11 12.08 29.38
N GLN A 302 -12.32 12.68 30.56
CA GLN A 302 -13.12 13.91 30.69
C GLN A 302 -12.47 15.12 29.99
N ALA A 303 -11.14 15.19 29.92
CA ALA A 303 -10.45 16.20 29.12
C ALA A 303 -10.59 15.97 27.61
N ASN A 304 -10.61 14.72 27.16
CA ASN A 304 -10.89 14.36 25.76
C ASN A 304 -12.35 14.70 25.40
N ASP A 305 -13.30 14.42 26.31
CA ASP A 305 -14.72 14.79 26.15
C ASP A 305 -14.89 16.30 25.95
N GLU A 306 -14.25 17.15 26.78
CA GLU A 306 -14.26 18.61 26.64
C GLU A 306 -13.69 19.11 25.30
N VAL A 307 -12.71 18.40 24.72
CA VAL A 307 -12.15 18.71 23.39
C VAL A 307 -13.11 18.30 22.27
N LEU A 308 -13.76 17.14 22.39
CA LEU A 308 -14.74 16.65 21.40
C LEU A 308 -16.04 17.48 21.42
N GLU A 309 -16.46 18.01 22.57
CA GLU A 309 -17.57 18.99 22.62
C GLU A 309 -17.22 20.33 21.93
N ALA A 310 -15.93 20.69 21.86
CA ALA A 310 -15.48 22.00 21.38
C ALA A 310 -15.13 22.09 19.87
N ILE A 311 -14.78 20.97 19.23
CA ILE A 311 -14.41 20.90 17.81
C ILE A 311 -15.66 20.86 16.89
N ALA A 312 -15.59 21.44 15.69
CA ALA A 312 -16.69 21.45 14.72
C ALA A 312 -16.64 20.26 13.74
N LEU A 313 -17.75 19.92 13.08
CA LEU A 313 -17.75 18.88 12.02
C LEU A 313 -16.86 19.26 10.83
N GLU A 314 -16.80 20.55 10.47
CA GLU A 314 -15.90 21.12 9.45
C GLU A 314 -14.41 20.81 9.71
N ASP A 315 -14.06 20.62 10.99
CA ASP A 315 -12.72 20.28 11.46
C ASP A 315 -12.51 18.76 11.52
N LEU A 316 -13.58 17.95 11.47
CA LEU A 316 -13.55 16.50 11.62
C LEU A 316 -13.71 15.70 10.31
N VAL A 317 -13.77 16.36 9.15
CA VAL A 317 -13.87 15.69 7.83
C VAL A 317 -12.64 15.90 6.93
N PRO A 318 -12.29 14.93 6.06
CA PRO A 318 -11.23 15.11 5.07
C PRO A 318 -11.48 16.29 4.11
N LYS A 319 -10.41 16.86 3.57
CA LYS A 319 -10.43 18.00 2.63
C LYS A 319 -9.55 17.79 1.40
N ILE A 320 -9.90 18.50 0.31
CA ILE A 320 -9.03 18.67 -0.86
C ILE A 320 -8.61 20.15 -0.96
N TYR A 321 -7.31 20.41 -1.11
CA TYR A 321 -6.79 21.74 -1.42
C TYR A 321 -6.33 21.75 -2.88
N GLN A 322 -7.03 22.48 -3.75
CA GLN A 322 -6.66 22.65 -5.15
C GLN A 322 -5.86 23.94 -5.33
N ARG A 323 -4.62 23.83 -5.81
CA ARG A 323 -3.83 24.97 -6.29
C ARG A 323 -3.99 25.10 -7.81
N VAL A 324 -4.50 26.24 -8.27
CA VAL A 324 -4.71 26.53 -9.69
C VAL A 324 -4.41 28.01 -9.97
N GLY A 325 -3.59 28.29 -10.99
CA GLY A 325 -3.16 29.66 -11.32
C GLY A 325 -2.36 30.39 -10.23
N GLY A 326 -1.94 29.70 -9.16
CA GLY A 326 -1.31 30.26 -7.98
C GLY A 326 -2.26 30.65 -6.84
N GLU A 327 -3.58 30.44 -7.00
CA GLU A 327 -4.56 30.56 -5.91
C GLU A 327 -4.88 29.16 -5.34
N ILE A 328 -5.18 29.06 -4.04
CA ILE A 328 -5.61 27.82 -3.38
C ILE A 328 -7.11 27.88 -3.11
N ILE A 329 -7.81 26.81 -3.47
CA ILE A 329 -9.24 26.57 -3.24
C ILE A 329 -9.35 25.38 -2.28
N GLU A 330 -9.93 25.60 -1.11
CA GLU A 330 -10.35 24.51 -0.20
C GLU A 330 -11.69 23.97 -0.67
N HIS A 331 -11.77 22.66 -0.88
CA HIS A 331 -13.00 21.92 -1.11
C HIS A 331 -13.31 21.07 0.13
N ASP A 332 -14.44 21.37 0.77
CA ASP A 332 -15.06 20.50 1.76
C ASP A 332 -15.65 19.28 1.04
N MET A 333 -15.35 18.07 1.52
CA MET A 333 -15.75 16.84 0.84
C MET A 333 -17.16 16.36 1.25
N ARG A 334 -17.87 17.11 2.11
CA ARG A 334 -19.27 16.81 2.49
C ARG A 334 -20.27 17.30 1.45
N SER A 335 -21.24 16.43 1.15
CA SER A 335 -22.53 16.80 0.56
C SER A 335 -23.37 17.70 1.50
N GLU A 336 -24.40 18.39 0.97
CA GLU A 336 -25.23 19.34 1.76
C GLU A 336 -25.93 18.71 2.98
N SER A 337 -26.14 17.39 3.01
CA SER A 337 -26.72 16.64 4.14
C SER A 337 -25.78 15.59 4.74
N CYS A 338 -24.53 15.50 4.28
CA CYS A 338 -23.54 14.49 4.66
C CYS A 338 -23.92 13.03 4.27
N GLU A 339 -24.83 12.84 3.30
CA GLU A 339 -25.25 11.52 2.83
C GLU A 339 -24.14 10.70 2.15
N ASN A 340 -23.08 11.36 1.69
CA ASN A 340 -21.89 10.73 1.08
C ASN A 340 -20.88 10.19 2.11
N PHE A 341 -21.19 10.28 3.41
CA PHE A 341 -20.46 9.58 4.47
C PHE A 341 -21.27 8.39 4.97
N ALA A 342 -20.62 7.24 5.16
CA ALA A 342 -21.23 6.02 5.68
C ALA A 342 -20.32 5.30 6.69
N GLN A 343 -20.93 4.50 7.57
CA GLN A 343 -20.23 3.67 8.56
C GLN A 343 -20.79 2.23 8.58
N PRO A 344 -19.97 1.20 8.87
CA PRO A 344 -20.45 -0.16 9.15
C PRO A 344 -21.28 -0.20 10.44
N MET A 345 -22.31 -1.06 10.52
CA MET A 345 -23.20 -1.12 11.70
C MET A 345 -22.52 -1.63 12.99
N ASP A 346 -21.38 -2.30 12.91
CA ASP A 346 -20.50 -2.67 14.04
C ASP A 346 -19.15 -1.91 14.06
N GLY A 347 -18.98 -0.92 13.17
CA GLY A 347 -17.74 -0.16 13.04
C GLY A 347 -17.54 0.90 14.13
N PHE A 348 -16.31 0.98 14.65
CA PHE A 348 -15.85 2.02 15.58
C PHE A 348 -14.46 2.56 15.16
N SER A 349 -14.29 2.85 13.88
CA SER A 349 -13.06 3.47 13.34
C SER A 349 -13.19 5.00 13.30
N ARG A 350 -12.06 5.70 13.48
CA ARG A 350 -11.88 7.13 13.13
C ARG A 350 -11.09 7.35 11.84
N GLY A 351 -10.70 6.28 11.15
CA GLY A 351 -10.10 6.35 9.82
C GLY A 351 -11.16 6.64 8.78
N PHE A 352 -10.86 7.55 7.85
CA PHE A 352 -11.67 7.72 6.64
C PHE A 352 -10.98 7.07 5.46
N THR A 353 -11.65 6.07 4.89
CA THR A 353 -11.40 5.56 3.55
C THR A 353 -12.23 6.39 2.58
N ASN A 354 -11.56 7.17 1.73
CA ASN A 354 -12.19 8.04 0.75
C ASN A 354 -12.14 7.38 -0.63
N ILE A 355 -13.29 7.26 -1.29
CA ILE A 355 -13.45 6.78 -2.67
C ILE A 355 -13.68 8.01 -3.53
N LEU A 356 -12.72 8.37 -4.38
CA LEU A 356 -12.74 9.64 -5.10
C LEU A 356 -12.74 9.40 -6.61
N SER A 357 -13.68 10.04 -7.29
CA SER A 357 -13.88 9.97 -8.74
C SER A 357 -13.46 11.30 -9.36
N LEU A 358 -12.18 11.42 -9.71
CA LEU A 358 -11.55 12.68 -10.12
C LEU A 358 -11.53 12.82 -11.65
N ASP A 359 -12.02 13.95 -12.18
CA ASP A 359 -11.72 14.40 -13.54
C ASP A 359 -10.50 15.32 -13.53
N LEU A 360 -9.32 14.75 -13.82
CA LEU A 360 -8.06 15.48 -13.97
C LEU A 360 -7.63 15.65 -15.44
N PHE A 361 -8.41 15.10 -16.38
CA PHE A 361 -8.09 15.10 -17.80
C PHE A 361 -8.75 16.27 -18.55
N SER A 362 -9.92 16.73 -18.09
CA SER A 362 -10.62 17.86 -18.70
C SER A 362 -10.02 19.23 -18.33
N THR A 363 -10.64 20.30 -18.82
CA THR A 363 -10.20 21.69 -18.58
C THR A 363 -10.70 22.28 -17.26
N THR A 364 -11.53 21.56 -16.51
CA THR A 364 -12.20 22.04 -15.30
C THR A 364 -12.33 20.89 -14.32
N PHE A 365 -11.58 20.94 -13.23
CA PHE A 365 -11.69 19.94 -12.16
C PHE A 365 -13.13 19.83 -11.66
N ASP A 366 -13.61 18.59 -11.65
CA ASP A 366 -14.87 18.16 -11.07
C ASP A 366 -14.60 16.82 -10.35
N PHE A 367 -15.35 16.53 -9.30
CA PHE A 367 -15.19 15.28 -8.56
C PHE A 367 -16.47 14.81 -7.88
N GLU A 368 -16.55 13.50 -7.70
CA GLU A 368 -17.48 12.83 -6.79
C GLU A 368 -16.66 12.16 -5.67
N SER A 369 -17.21 12.10 -4.45
CA SER A 369 -16.53 11.52 -3.29
C SER A 369 -17.49 10.80 -2.33
N ASP A 370 -17.30 9.49 -2.18
CA ASP A 370 -17.91 8.65 -1.14
C ASP A 370 -16.89 8.41 -0.01
N HIS A 371 -17.35 8.35 1.25
CA HIS A 371 -16.48 8.24 2.43
C HIS A 371 -16.95 7.17 3.40
N LEU A 372 -16.03 6.28 3.81
CA LEU A 372 -16.29 5.21 4.77
C LEU A 372 -15.53 5.47 6.06
N LEU A 373 -16.23 5.48 7.21
CA LEU A 373 -15.62 5.42 8.55
C LEU A 373 -15.20 3.97 8.81
N SER A 374 -13.97 3.64 8.42
CA SER A 374 -13.53 2.27 8.12
C SER A 374 -12.07 2.05 8.53
N ASN A 375 -11.64 0.78 8.58
CA ASN A 375 -10.23 0.42 8.79
C ASN A 375 -9.43 0.62 7.48
N HIS A 376 -8.12 0.36 7.49
CA HIS A 376 -7.33 0.39 6.26
C HIS A 376 -7.82 -0.71 5.28
N PRO A 377 -8.22 -0.36 4.04
CA PRO A 377 -8.76 -1.32 3.08
C PRO A 377 -7.68 -1.88 2.16
N LEU A 378 -7.85 -3.13 1.76
CA LEU A 378 -7.33 -3.69 0.51
C LEU A 378 -8.31 -3.36 -0.63
N VAL A 379 -7.79 -3.13 -1.84
CA VAL A 379 -8.57 -2.69 -3.01
C VAL A 379 -8.51 -3.72 -4.15
N TYR A 380 -9.65 -3.96 -4.78
CA TYR A 380 -9.76 -4.63 -6.09
C TYR A 380 -10.70 -3.83 -6.98
N ALA A 381 -10.40 -3.71 -8.27
CA ALA A 381 -11.35 -3.17 -9.24
C ALA A 381 -11.30 -3.93 -10.57
N SER A 382 -12.47 -4.38 -11.04
CA SER A 382 -12.69 -4.65 -12.47
C SER A 382 -13.11 -3.36 -13.17
N LYS A 383 -13.39 -3.40 -14.48
CA LYS A 383 -13.90 -2.23 -15.21
C LYS A 383 -15.21 -1.67 -14.64
N ASP A 384 -16.10 -2.56 -14.18
CA ASP A 384 -17.47 -2.23 -13.78
C ASP A 384 -17.70 -2.28 -12.25
N ALA A 385 -16.80 -2.92 -11.49
CA ALA A 385 -16.96 -3.12 -10.05
C ALA A 385 -15.70 -2.75 -9.24
N LEU A 386 -15.87 -1.87 -8.25
CA LEU A 386 -14.90 -1.61 -7.19
C LEU A 386 -15.26 -2.45 -5.95
N VAL A 387 -14.25 -3.05 -5.33
CA VAL A 387 -14.37 -3.85 -4.12
C VAL A 387 -13.36 -3.34 -3.11
N LEU A 388 -13.84 -2.95 -1.93
CA LEU A 388 -13.01 -2.64 -0.77
C LEU A 388 -13.18 -3.75 0.26
N THR A 389 -12.07 -4.27 0.76
CA THR A 389 -12.08 -5.32 1.79
C THR A 389 -11.22 -4.90 2.98
N GLU A 390 -11.79 -4.94 4.18
CA GLU A 390 -11.10 -4.55 5.42
C GLU A 390 -11.21 -5.65 6.47
N ASN A 391 -10.22 -5.75 7.36
CA ASN A 391 -10.37 -6.59 8.56
C ASN A 391 -11.54 -6.05 9.38
N SER A 392 -12.50 -6.91 9.74
CA SER A 392 -13.68 -6.51 10.54
C SER A 392 -13.28 -5.93 11.89
N TRP A 393 -12.14 -6.39 12.42
CA TRP A 393 -11.56 -6.02 13.70
C TRP A 393 -10.11 -5.62 13.51
N ASP A 394 -9.69 -4.52 14.13
CA ASP A 394 -8.29 -4.10 14.22
C ASP A 394 -7.57 -4.87 15.35
N TRP A 395 -6.24 -5.05 15.29
CA TRP A 395 -5.50 -6.07 16.08
C TRP A 395 -5.72 -6.00 17.60
N TRP A 396 -5.99 -4.81 18.15
CA TRP A 396 -6.28 -4.55 19.56
C TRP A 396 -7.68 -5.02 20.01
N TRP A 397 -8.56 -5.43 19.09
CA TRP A 397 -9.90 -5.95 19.41
C TRP A 397 -9.91 -7.32 20.07
N PHE A 398 -8.94 -8.19 19.75
CA PHE A 398 -8.87 -9.55 20.30
C PHE A 398 -8.52 -9.59 21.80
N TRP A 399 -8.16 -8.45 22.41
CA TRP A 399 -7.81 -8.35 23.82
C TRP A 399 -8.99 -8.70 24.75
N GLY A 400 -8.98 -9.93 25.26
CA GLY A 400 -10.05 -10.49 26.09
C GLY A 400 -11.25 -11.01 25.29
N GLN A 401 -11.05 -11.34 24.01
CA GLN A 401 -12.05 -11.91 23.10
C GLN A 401 -11.49 -13.16 22.41
N ASP A 402 -11.01 -14.12 23.21
CA ASP A 402 -10.37 -15.35 22.72
C ASP A 402 -11.32 -16.28 21.93
N GLU A 403 -12.64 -16.02 21.97
CA GLU A 403 -13.71 -16.76 21.28
C GLU A 403 -14.13 -16.12 19.93
N VAL A 404 -13.32 -15.22 19.35
CA VAL A 404 -13.62 -14.51 18.08
C VAL A 404 -12.53 -14.79 17.03
N ASP A 405 -12.93 -15.21 15.82
CA ASP A 405 -12.03 -15.52 14.70
C ASP A 405 -11.77 -14.31 13.78
N GLU A 406 -10.77 -14.41 12.92
CA GLU A 406 -10.51 -13.46 11.83
C GLU A 406 -11.74 -13.40 10.90
N MET A 407 -12.14 -12.18 10.51
CA MET A 407 -13.22 -11.96 9.55
C MET A 407 -12.93 -10.73 8.70
N THR A 408 -13.23 -10.79 7.40
CA THR A 408 -13.06 -9.69 6.45
C THR A 408 -14.42 -9.10 6.04
N ASN A 409 -14.63 -7.80 6.27
CA ASN A 409 -15.73 -7.04 5.68
C ASN A 409 -15.46 -6.82 4.19
N ILE A 410 -16.51 -6.84 3.38
CA ILE A 410 -16.43 -6.62 1.93
C ILE A 410 -17.50 -5.59 1.57
N HIS A 411 -17.09 -4.55 0.84
CA HIS A 411 -17.97 -3.47 0.35
C HIS A 411 -17.83 -3.39 -1.17
N THR A 412 -18.95 -3.49 -1.90
CA THR A 412 -18.93 -3.47 -3.37
C THR A 412 -19.63 -2.25 -3.91
N PHE A 413 -19.06 -1.68 -4.98
CA PHE A 413 -19.59 -0.52 -5.67
C PHE A 413 -19.63 -0.79 -7.19
N ASP A 414 -20.62 -0.23 -7.86
CA ASP A 414 -20.68 -0.10 -9.32
C ASP A 414 -19.91 1.16 -9.72
N ILE A 415 -18.99 1.01 -10.68
CA ILE A 415 -18.15 2.08 -11.23
C ILE A 415 -18.22 2.16 -12.77
N SER A 416 -19.13 1.38 -13.40
CA SER A 416 -19.33 1.29 -14.85
C SER A 416 -19.77 2.60 -15.52
N VAL A 417 -20.12 3.62 -14.72
CA VAL A 417 -20.38 4.99 -15.14
C VAL A 417 -19.19 5.86 -14.71
N PRO A 418 -18.40 6.42 -15.65
CA PRO A 418 -17.27 7.28 -15.32
C PRO A 418 -17.69 8.50 -14.48
N GLY A 419 -16.88 8.85 -13.48
CA GLY A 419 -17.17 9.95 -12.55
C GLY A 419 -18.26 9.66 -11.52
N VAL A 420 -18.80 8.44 -11.45
CA VAL A 420 -19.87 8.06 -10.49
C VAL A 420 -19.52 6.77 -9.77
N THR A 421 -19.54 6.79 -8.45
CA THR A 421 -19.53 5.61 -7.57
C THR A 421 -20.98 5.28 -7.18
N THR A 422 -21.32 4.00 -6.97
CA THR A 422 -22.64 3.62 -6.43
C THR A 422 -22.52 2.34 -5.60
N TYR A 423 -22.83 2.42 -4.31
CA TYR A 423 -22.81 1.26 -3.42
C TYR A 423 -23.82 0.16 -3.84
N THR A 424 -23.32 -1.07 -3.92
CA THR A 424 -24.07 -2.28 -4.34
C THR A 424 -24.22 -3.34 -3.26
N GLY A 425 -23.88 -3.00 -2.01
CA GLY A 425 -24.05 -3.87 -0.84
C GLY A 425 -22.75 -4.43 -0.27
N SER A 426 -22.84 -4.93 0.96
CA SER A 426 -21.72 -5.51 1.69
C SER A 426 -21.95 -6.95 2.12
N GLY A 427 -20.85 -7.64 2.39
CA GLY A 427 -20.77 -8.98 2.95
C GLY A 427 -19.67 -9.09 3.98
N ARG A 428 -19.59 -10.24 4.66
CA ARG A 428 -18.48 -10.60 5.56
C ARG A 428 -18.14 -12.06 5.30
N ILE A 429 -16.86 -12.37 5.24
CA ILE A 429 -16.33 -13.74 5.16
C ILE A 429 -15.43 -14.00 6.36
N ASP A 430 -15.24 -15.27 6.68
CA ASP A 430 -14.28 -15.72 7.68
C ASP A 430 -12.85 -15.66 7.08
N GLY A 431 -11.85 -15.34 7.91
CA GLY A 431 -10.45 -15.28 7.50
C GLY A 431 -9.98 -13.92 6.95
N GLN A 432 -8.73 -13.91 6.48
CA GLN A 432 -8.07 -12.76 5.87
C GLN A 432 -7.82 -12.99 4.37
N ILE A 433 -7.71 -11.89 3.60
CA ILE A 433 -7.38 -11.88 2.17
C ILE A 433 -5.92 -11.43 2.03
N LEU A 434 -5.10 -12.14 1.24
CA LEU A 434 -3.65 -11.87 1.15
C LEU A 434 -3.32 -10.56 0.43
N ASN A 435 -3.92 -10.33 -0.75
CA ASN A 435 -3.68 -9.18 -1.63
C ASN A 435 -4.77 -9.11 -2.71
N GLN A 436 -4.69 -8.09 -3.58
CA GLN A 436 -5.64 -7.86 -4.66
C GLN A 436 -5.93 -9.10 -5.53
N PHE A 437 -4.94 -9.96 -5.79
CA PHE A 437 -5.08 -11.16 -6.65
C PHE A 437 -5.90 -12.30 -6.03
N CYS A 438 -6.17 -12.24 -4.73
CA CYS A 438 -7.10 -13.13 -4.05
C CYS A 438 -8.58 -12.73 -4.25
N ILE A 439 -8.85 -11.64 -4.96
CA ILE A 439 -10.20 -11.16 -5.31
C ILE A 439 -10.35 -11.19 -6.84
N SER A 440 -11.54 -11.55 -7.33
CA SER A 440 -11.91 -11.42 -8.75
C SER A 440 -13.43 -11.34 -8.93
N GLU A 441 -13.90 -10.41 -9.77
CA GLU A 441 -15.28 -10.35 -10.24
C GLU A 441 -15.41 -11.04 -11.61
N HIS A 442 -16.48 -11.82 -11.83
CA HIS A 442 -16.73 -12.49 -13.10
C HIS A 442 -18.23 -12.78 -13.30
N GLU A 443 -18.79 -12.31 -14.42
CA GLU A 443 -20.22 -12.40 -14.76
C GLU A 443 -21.19 -11.93 -13.63
N GLY A 444 -20.76 -10.99 -12.78
CA GLY A 444 -21.52 -10.51 -11.63
C GLY A 444 -21.40 -11.36 -10.36
N VAL A 445 -20.50 -12.35 -10.35
CA VAL A 445 -20.12 -13.13 -9.17
C VAL A 445 -18.78 -12.61 -8.65
N LEU A 446 -18.74 -12.19 -7.39
CA LEU A 446 -17.49 -11.86 -6.69
C LEU A 446 -16.90 -13.15 -6.11
N ARG A 447 -15.60 -13.35 -6.28
CA ARG A 447 -14.89 -14.60 -5.97
C ARG A 447 -13.66 -14.25 -5.15
N ILE A 448 -13.53 -14.86 -3.98
CA ILE A 448 -12.51 -14.50 -3.00
C ILE A 448 -11.84 -15.76 -2.49
N ALA A 449 -10.51 -15.77 -2.51
CA ALA A 449 -9.68 -16.71 -1.78
C ALA A 449 -9.29 -16.09 -0.43
N THR A 450 -9.42 -16.85 0.65
CA THR A 450 -9.17 -16.39 2.02
C THR A 450 -8.50 -17.49 2.84
N THR A 451 -7.78 -17.11 3.90
CA THR A 451 -7.20 -18.03 4.87
C THR A 451 -7.75 -17.75 6.26
N VAL A 452 -8.34 -18.76 6.89
CA VAL A 452 -8.64 -18.80 8.33
C VAL A 452 -7.49 -19.47 9.08
N GLY A 453 -7.37 -19.18 10.37
CA GLY A 453 -6.29 -19.69 11.22
C GLY A 453 -5.42 -18.57 11.76
N GLN A 454 -5.04 -18.70 13.03
CA GLN A 454 -4.80 -17.57 13.91
C GLN A 454 -3.35 -17.03 13.83
N TRP A 455 -2.96 -16.53 12.65
CA TRP A 455 -1.69 -15.83 12.45
C TRP A 455 -1.55 -14.66 13.44
N ASN A 456 -0.31 -14.36 13.86
CA ASN A 456 0.03 -13.37 14.90
C ASN A 456 -0.59 -13.56 16.30
N ARG A 457 -1.48 -14.54 16.58
CA ARG A 457 -2.01 -14.81 17.94
C ARG A 457 -1.04 -15.61 18.84
N TRP A 458 0.23 -15.19 18.90
CA TRP A 458 1.34 -15.88 19.58
C TRP A 458 1.17 -16.09 21.09
N TRP A 459 0.12 -15.54 21.70
CA TRP A 459 -0.24 -15.69 23.11
C TRP A 459 -1.23 -16.84 23.41
N MET A 460 -1.76 -17.51 22.38
CA MET A 460 -2.69 -18.65 22.56
C MET A 460 -1.92 -19.97 22.68
N ASP A 461 -2.31 -20.80 23.67
CA ASP A 461 -1.60 -22.05 24.02
C ASP A 461 -1.83 -23.20 23.00
N ASP A 462 -2.92 -23.15 22.21
CA ASP A 462 -3.39 -24.23 21.32
C ASP A 462 -4.33 -23.63 20.23
N PRO A 463 -3.82 -22.88 19.23
CA PRO A 463 -4.64 -22.23 18.19
C PRO A 463 -5.24 -23.24 17.19
N GLU A 464 -6.36 -22.89 16.56
CA GLU A 464 -6.93 -23.73 15.48
C GLU A 464 -6.02 -23.76 14.23
N PRO A 465 -5.94 -24.91 13.52
CA PRO A 465 -5.08 -25.08 12.35
C PRO A 465 -5.46 -24.12 11.23
N MET A 466 -4.48 -23.73 10.42
CA MET A 466 -4.74 -22.87 9.26
C MET A 466 -5.52 -23.65 8.18
N SER A 467 -6.39 -22.96 7.46
CA SER A 467 -7.10 -23.53 6.32
C SER A 467 -7.48 -22.44 5.34
N SER A 468 -7.32 -22.73 4.04
CA SER A 468 -7.71 -21.82 2.98
C SER A 468 -9.08 -22.20 2.40
N SER A 469 -9.83 -21.19 1.97
CA SER A 469 -11.17 -21.35 1.39
C SER A 469 -11.34 -20.47 0.15
N ILE A 470 -12.17 -20.91 -0.80
CA ILE A 470 -12.77 -20.02 -1.80
C ILE A 470 -14.24 -19.80 -1.48
N VAL A 471 -14.64 -18.54 -1.40
CA VAL A 471 -16.03 -18.10 -1.22
C VAL A 471 -16.47 -17.36 -2.49
N THR A 472 -17.68 -17.65 -2.97
CA THR A 472 -18.33 -16.87 -4.03
C THR A 472 -19.53 -16.12 -3.47
N LEU A 473 -19.67 -14.85 -3.87
CA LEU A 473 -20.69 -13.93 -3.40
C LEU A 473 -21.46 -13.34 -4.58
N VAL A 474 -22.76 -13.13 -4.41
CA VAL A 474 -23.61 -12.43 -5.39
C VAL A 474 -24.34 -11.26 -4.78
N ARG A 475 -24.53 -10.19 -5.56
CA ARG A 475 -25.37 -9.03 -5.20
C ARG A 475 -26.82 -9.48 -4.99
N GLY A 476 -27.42 -9.08 -3.89
CA GLY A 476 -28.79 -9.40 -3.49
C GLY A 476 -29.44 -8.28 -2.68
N VAL A 477 -30.67 -8.52 -2.21
CA VAL A 477 -31.44 -7.57 -1.37
C VAL A 477 -31.96 -8.30 -0.15
N ASN A 478 -31.76 -7.72 1.04
CA ASN A 478 -32.29 -8.26 2.29
C ASN A 478 -33.83 -8.09 2.33
N PRO A 479 -34.62 -9.17 2.37
CA PRO A 479 -36.08 -9.09 2.28
C PRO A 479 -36.77 -8.51 3.53
N GLU A 480 -36.03 -8.27 4.62
CA GLU A 480 -36.55 -7.64 5.84
C GLU A 480 -36.24 -6.14 5.94
N THR A 481 -35.15 -5.67 5.30
CA THR A 481 -34.70 -4.26 5.36
C THR A 481 -34.69 -3.52 4.03
N ASP A 482 -34.86 -4.22 2.90
CA ASP A 482 -34.76 -3.70 1.52
C ASP A 482 -33.36 -3.14 1.15
N GLN A 483 -32.34 -3.39 2.00
CA GLN A 483 -30.94 -3.02 1.76
C GLN A 483 -30.27 -3.95 0.75
N GLN A 484 -29.37 -3.40 -0.07
CA GLN A 484 -28.47 -4.19 -0.91
C GLN A 484 -27.44 -4.92 -0.04
N VAL A 485 -27.17 -6.19 -0.34
CA VAL A 485 -26.28 -7.07 0.42
C VAL A 485 -25.52 -8.01 -0.51
N LEU A 486 -24.36 -8.50 -0.08
CA LEU A 486 -23.70 -9.65 -0.69
C LEU A 486 -24.17 -10.94 0.01
N LEU A 487 -24.56 -11.92 -0.77
CA LEU A 487 -25.00 -13.24 -0.29
C LEU A 487 -23.99 -14.30 -0.68
N GLU A 488 -23.63 -15.19 0.26
CA GLU A 488 -22.86 -16.40 -0.04
C GLU A 488 -23.63 -17.25 -1.06
N TYR A 489 -22.99 -17.55 -2.18
CA TYR A 489 -23.57 -18.26 -3.32
C TYR A 489 -23.02 -19.69 -3.43
N GLY A 490 -21.74 -19.86 -3.14
CA GLY A 490 -21.04 -21.14 -3.07
C GLY A 490 -19.74 -21.01 -2.27
N ARG A 491 -19.24 -22.14 -1.77
CA ARG A 491 -18.08 -22.18 -0.87
C ARG A 491 -17.31 -23.49 -1.01
N LEU A 492 -15.99 -23.40 -0.90
CA LEU A 492 -15.04 -24.51 -0.92
C LEU A 492 -14.03 -24.29 0.21
N ASP A 493 -14.25 -24.98 1.33
CA ASP A 493 -13.35 -24.98 2.49
C ASP A 493 -12.35 -26.15 2.43
N GLY A 494 -11.33 -26.12 3.30
CA GLY A 494 -10.39 -27.23 3.45
C GLY A 494 -9.32 -27.31 2.37
N ILE A 495 -8.98 -26.18 1.74
CA ILE A 495 -7.84 -26.08 0.83
C ILE A 495 -6.59 -25.93 1.71
N ALA A 496 -5.65 -26.87 1.60
CA ALA A 496 -4.40 -26.92 2.36
C ALA A 496 -4.58 -26.70 3.88
N GLU A 497 -5.05 -27.74 4.60
CA GLU A 497 -5.02 -27.77 6.06
C GLU A 497 -3.57 -27.60 6.57
N ASP A 498 -3.41 -26.82 7.66
CA ASP A 498 -2.14 -26.35 8.24
C ASP A 498 -1.32 -25.35 7.38
N GLU A 499 -1.79 -24.93 6.19
CA GLU A 499 -1.10 -23.95 5.34
C GLU A 499 -1.88 -22.63 5.13
N ARG A 500 -1.19 -21.62 4.57
CA ARG A 500 -1.76 -20.33 4.13
C ARG A 500 -1.57 -20.10 2.64
N ILE A 501 -2.40 -19.26 2.03
CA ILE A 501 -2.19 -18.76 0.66
C ILE A 501 -0.91 -17.91 0.59
N TRP A 502 -0.10 -18.15 -0.44
CA TRP A 502 1.07 -17.35 -0.83
C TRP A 502 0.92 -16.72 -2.22
N SER A 503 0.09 -17.29 -3.09
CA SER A 503 -0.33 -16.65 -4.33
C SER A 503 -1.70 -17.17 -4.80
N ALA A 504 -2.39 -16.33 -5.57
CA ALA A 504 -3.68 -16.67 -6.18
C ALA A 504 -3.77 -16.05 -7.58
N ARG A 505 -4.52 -16.69 -8.48
CA ARG A 505 -4.95 -16.08 -9.76
C ARG A 505 -6.26 -16.70 -10.21
N PHE A 506 -7.25 -15.87 -10.48
CA PHE A 506 -8.51 -16.26 -11.12
C PHE A 506 -8.41 -16.02 -12.63
N VAL A 507 -8.93 -16.93 -13.45
CA VAL A 507 -8.93 -16.86 -14.92
C VAL A 507 -10.18 -17.57 -15.45
N GLU A 508 -11.08 -16.84 -16.12
CA GLU A 508 -12.37 -17.37 -16.59
C GLU A 508 -13.07 -18.21 -15.48
N ASP A 509 -13.58 -19.40 -15.81
CA ASP A 509 -14.20 -20.40 -14.93
C ASP A 509 -13.25 -21.06 -13.90
N ARG A 510 -12.08 -20.48 -13.59
CA ARG A 510 -11.00 -21.18 -12.85
C ARG A 510 -10.34 -20.32 -11.79
N ALA A 511 -9.79 -20.98 -10.78
CA ALA A 511 -8.81 -20.41 -9.87
C ALA A 511 -7.58 -21.32 -9.73
N TYR A 512 -6.45 -20.66 -9.51
CA TYR A 512 -5.17 -21.25 -9.18
C TYR A 512 -4.74 -20.69 -7.82
N LEU A 513 -4.48 -21.57 -6.85
CA LEU A 513 -3.97 -21.18 -5.53
C LEU A 513 -2.63 -21.87 -5.28
N VAL A 514 -1.79 -21.19 -4.53
CA VAL A 514 -0.46 -21.62 -4.10
C VAL A 514 -0.39 -21.45 -2.59
N THR A 515 -0.03 -22.51 -1.87
CA THR A 515 0.03 -22.56 -0.40
C THR A 515 1.40 -23.08 0.04
N PHE A 516 1.81 -22.89 1.30
CA PHE A 516 3.13 -23.36 1.76
C PHE A 516 3.30 -23.44 3.28
N GLU A 517 3.64 -24.64 3.78
CA GLU A 517 4.37 -24.87 5.04
C GLU A 517 5.86 -25.19 4.77
N GLN A 518 6.15 -26.16 3.89
CA GLN A 518 7.51 -26.67 3.61
C GLN A 518 7.78 -27.01 2.13
N ILE A 519 6.75 -27.32 1.36
CA ILE A 519 6.68 -27.59 -0.08
C ILE A 519 5.35 -26.96 -0.56
N ASP A 520 5.29 -26.40 -1.77
CA ASP A 520 4.13 -25.65 -2.29
C ASP A 520 3.22 -26.54 -3.16
N PRO A 521 1.95 -26.81 -2.79
CA PRO A 521 0.97 -27.41 -3.69
C PRO A 521 0.31 -26.33 -4.56
N LEU A 522 0.53 -26.41 -5.88
CA LEU A 522 -0.30 -25.69 -6.85
C LEU A 522 -1.67 -26.38 -6.95
N TRP A 523 -2.71 -25.71 -6.47
CA TRP A 523 -4.10 -26.14 -6.56
C TRP A 523 -4.76 -25.65 -7.85
N THR A 524 -5.52 -26.52 -8.52
CA THR A 524 -6.35 -26.18 -9.68
C THR A 524 -7.84 -26.33 -9.31
N ILE A 525 -8.63 -25.26 -9.48
CA ILE A 525 -10.01 -25.20 -8.97
C ILE A 525 -11.00 -24.83 -10.09
N ASP A 526 -12.06 -25.62 -10.20
CA ASP A 526 -13.25 -25.41 -11.06
C ASP A 526 -14.24 -24.46 -10.39
N LEU A 527 -14.54 -23.35 -11.07
CA LEU A 527 -15.52 -22.35 -10.69
C LEU A 527 -16.65 -22.21 -11.74
N SER A 528 -16.73 -23.10 -12.74
CA SER A 528 -17.75 -23.08 -13.81
C SER A 528 -19.19 -23.31 -13.32
N ASP A 529 -19.32 -23.85 -12.11
CA ASP A 529 -20.52 -23.72 -11.27
C ASP A 529 -20.11 -22.96 -10.00
N PRO A 530 -20.24 -21.63 -9.95
CA PRO A 530 -19.79 -20.86 -8.79
C PRO A 530 -20.65 -21.11 -7.53
N ALA A 531 -21.79 -21.81 -7.62
CA ALA A 531 -22.51 -22.29 -6.44
C ALA A 531 -21.88 -23.57 -5.84
N THR A 532 -21.08 -24.30 -6.62
CA THR A 532 -20.44 -25.55 -6.22
C THR A 532 -18.95 -25.58 -6.65
N PRO A 533 -18.09 -24.66 -6.18
CA PRO A 533 -16.66 -24.66 -6.48
C PRO A 533 -15.97 -25.97 -6.06
N LYS A 534 -14.97 -26.44 -6.83
CA LYS A 534 -14.34 -27.77 -6.65
C LYS A 534 -12.84 -27.78 -6.96
N ILE A 535 -12.03 -28.36 -6.09
CA ILE A 535 -10.65 -28.76 -6.43
C ILE A 535 -10.72 -29.83 -7.55
N LEU A 536 -9.95 -29.64 -8.62
CA LEU A 536 -9.77 -30.60 -9.70
C LEU A 536 -8.46 -31.38 -9.57
N GLY A 537 -7.39 -30.71 -9.14
CA GLY A 537 -6.05 -31.25 -9.05
C GLY A 537 -5.15 -30.45 -8.10
N GLU A 538 -3.99 -31.03 -7.84
CA GLU A 538 -3.01 -30.64 -6.83
C GLU A 538 -1.64 -31.07 -7.32
N LEU A 539 -0.61 -30.25 -7.13
CA LEU A 539 0.76 -30.53 -7.56
C LEU A 539 1.77 -29.94 -6.57
N GLU A 540 2.31 -30.81 -5.70
CA GLU A 540 3.46 -30.51 -4.84
C GLU A 540 4.70 -30.10 -5.67
N VAL A 541 5.28 -28.93 -5.36
CA VAL A 541 6.52 -28.41 -5.96
C VAL A 541 7.45 -27.84 -4.89
N PRO A 542 8.72 -28.27 -4.80
CA PRO A 542 9.70 -27.67 -3.90
C PRO A 542 9.95 -26.20 -4.19
N GLY A 543 9.98 -25.34 -3.16
CA GLY A 543 9.99 -23.87 -3.28
C GLY A 543 8.63 -23.26 -2.95
N VAL A 544 8.38 -22.02 -3.38
CA VAL A 544 7.04 -21.38 -3.37
C VAL A 544 6.90 -20.38 -4.51
N SER A 545 5.72 -20.28 -5.12
CA SER A 545 5.38 -19.21 -6.07
C SER A 545 4.72 -18.02 -5.36
N THR A 546 5.11 -16.79 -5.71
CA THR A 546 4.54 -15.56 -5.12
C THR A 546 3.66 -14.79 -6.11
N TYR A 547 3.88 -14.93 -7.41
CA TYR A 547 3.00 -14.41 -8.47
C TYR A 547 2.78 -15.44 -9.58
N ILE A 548 1.55 -15.51 -10.09
CA ILE A 548 1.08 -16.45 -11.12
C ILE A 548 0.61 -15.66 -12.36
N HIS A 549 1.34 -15.81 -13.46
CA HIS A 549 1.02 -15.21 -14.75
C HIS A 549 0.45 -16.29 -15.71
N PRO A 550 -0.83 -16.22 -16.12
CA PRO A 550 -1.37 -17.12 -17.13
C PRO A 550 -0.80 -16.75 -18.51
N LEU A 551 -0.25 -17.72 -19.23
CA LEU A 551 0.17 -17.52 -20.63
C LEU A 551 -1.01 -17.79 -21.57
N HIS A 552 -1.68 -18.93 -21.37
CA HIS A 552 -2.93 -19.31 -22.06
C HIS A 552 -3.64 -20.43 -21.28
N ASP A 553 -4.81 -20.89 -21.76
CA ASP A 553 -5.68 -21.91 -21.14
C ASP A 553 -4.99 -23.20 -20.65
N GLY A 554 -3.79 -23.49 -21.15
CA GLY A 554 -3.03 -24.73 -20.95
C GLY A 554 -1.65 -24.54 -20.33
N MET A 555 -1.21 -23.31 -20.06
CA MET A 555 0.12 -23.01 -19.50
C MET A 555 0.09 -21.81 -18.54
N LEU A 556 0.66 -22.00 -17.35
CA LEU A 556 1.00 -20.92 -16.41
C LEU A 556 2.51 -20.73 -16.36
N LEU A 557 2.93 -19.51 -16.02
CA LEU A 557 4.30 -19.12 -15.68
C LEU A 557 4.26 -18.44 -14.31
N THR A 558 5.05 -18.92 -13.35
CA THR A 558 5.14 -18.34 -12.01
C THR A 558 6.54 -17.83 -11.70
N ILE A 559 6.61 -16.90 -10.76
CA ILE A 559 7.85 -16.40 -10.16
C ILE A 559 7.76 -16.53 -8.64
N GLY A 560 8.90 -16.81 -7.99
CA GLY A 560 8.98 -17.00 -6.56
C GLY A 560 10.36 -17.45 -6.09
N MET A 561 10.41 -18.35 -5.12
CA MET A 561 11.64 -18.82 -4.46
C MET A 561 11.88 -20.32 -4.67
N GLY A 562 13.15 -20.72 -4.79
CA GLY A 562 13.55 -22.13 -4.89
C GLY A 562 13.58 -22.83 -3.53
N PRO A 563 13.77 -24.17 -3.51
CA PRO A 563 14.04 -24.90 -2.27
C PRO A 563 15.45 -24.61 -1.74
N ALA A 564 15.61 -24.61 -0.41
CA ALA A 564 16.90 -24.33 0.26
C ALA A 564 17.90 -25.50 0.24
N GLY A 565 17.49 -26.71 -0.16
CA GLY A 565 18.32 -27.92 -0.09
C GLY A 565 18.02 -28.97 -1.16
N GLU A 566 18.94 -29.92 -1.34
CA GLU A 566 18.78 -31.08 -2.24
C GLU A 566 17.63 -32.03 -1.82
N ASP A 567 17.11 -31.88 -0.60
CA ASP A 567 15.92 -32.58 -0.09
C ASP A 567 14.60 -31.88 -0.45
N GLY A 568 14.65 -30.66 -1.00
CA GLY A 568 13.49 -29.91 -1.47
C GLY A 568 12.78 -29.09 -0.37
N LEU A 569 13.31 -29.02 0.85
CA LEU A 569 12.63 -28.42 2.00
C LEU A 569 13.10 -26.98 2.27
N GLY A 570 12.16 -26.12 2.68
CA GLY A 570 12.40 -24.72 3.04
C GLY A 570 12.75 -23.84 1.83
N LEU A 571 12.77 -22.52 2.02
CA LEU A 571 12.95 -21.55 0.94
C LEU A 571 14.38 -21.01 0.84
N ASP A 572 14.92 -21.00 -0.38
CA ASP A 572 16.11 -20.23 -0.72
C ASP A 572 15.73 -18.76 -0.97
N TRP A 573 15.88 -17.96 0.09
CA TRP A 573 15.70 -16.51 0.06
C TRP A 573 16.77 -15.80 -0.79
N SER A 574 17.88 -16.47 -1.14
CA SER A 574 19.01 -15.87 -1.85
C SER A 574 18.84 -15.79 -3.38
N SER A 575 17.85 -16.47 -3.95
CA SER A 575 17.63 -16.55 -5.39
C SER A 575 16.20 -16.18 -5.81
N THR A 576 15.96 -16.21 -7.12
CA THR A 576 14.62 -16.09 -7.71
C THR A 576 14.41 -17.27 -8.66
N ARG A 577 13.24 -17.88 -8.63
CA ARG A 577 12.89 -19.01 -9.47
C ARG A 577 11.72 -18.68 -10.37
N LEU A 578 11.81 -19.09 -11.63
CA LEU A 578 10.68 -19.25 -12.52
C LEU A 578 10.26 -20.72 -12.59
N SER A 579 8.96 -20.98 -12.70
CA SER A 579 8.42 -22.32 -12.99
C SER A 579 7.28 -22.21 -14.00
N THR A 580 7.23 -23.11 -14.98
CA THR A 580 6.10 -23.23 -15.91
C THR A 580 5.28 -24.48 -15.60
N PHE A 581 3.98 -24.38 -15.81
CA PHE A 581 3.02 -25.42 -15.44
C PHE A 581 2.07 -25.72 -16.59
N ASN A 582 2.13 -26.95 -17.09
CA ASN A 582 1.13 -27.44 -18.03
C ASN A 582 -0.15 -27.79 -17.25
N ILE A 583 -1.21 -27.04 -17.55
CA ILE A 583 -2.54 -27.13 -16.94
C ILE A 583 -3.60 -27.59 -17.96
N SER A 584 -3.18 -28.16 -19.10
CA SER A 584 -4.07 -28.63 -20.17
C SER A 584 -5.00 -29.77 -19.75
N ASP A 585 -4.68 -30.47 -18.66
CA ASP A 585 -5.61 -31.30 -17.88
C ASP A 585 -5.57 -30.81 -16.43
N LEU A 586 -6.58 -30.05 -16.02
CA LEU A 586 -6.68 -29.49 -14.67
C LEU A 586 -6.79 -30.56 -13.58
N THR A 587 -7.02 -31.83 -13.91
CA THR A 587 -6.99 -32.93 -12.94
C THR A 587 -5.61 -33.56 -12.76
N GLN A 588 -4.66 -33.22 -13.63
CA GLN A 588 -3.26 -33.66 -13.59
C GLN A 588 -2.32 -32.51 -14.01
N PRO A 589 -2.33 -31.37 -13.28
CA PRO A 589 -1.35 -30.30 -13.49
C PRO A 589 0.07 -30.85 -13.35
N ALA A 590 1.00 -30.35 -14.16
CA ALA A 590 2.39 -30.82 -14.15
C ALA A 590 3.38 -29.67 -14.40
N VAL A 591 4.51 -29.68 -13.68
CA VAL A 591 5.64 -28.80 -13.97
C VAL A 591 6.17 -29.11 -15.37
N ALA A 592 6.27 -28.09 -16.21
CA ALA A 592 6.80 -28.18 -17.57
C ALA A 592 8.33 -27.93 -17.57
N ASP A 593 8.78 -26.84 -16.95
CA ASP A 593 10.19 -26.48 -16.79
C ASP A 593 10.42 -25.63 -15.51
N THR A 594 11.66 -25.55 -15.05
CA THR A 594 12.06 -24.73 -13.89
C THR A 594 13.40 -24.05 -14.12
N LEU A 595 13.48 -22.74 -13.88
CA LEU A 595 14.67 -21.94 -14.13
C LEU A 595 15.04 -21.12 -12.90
N MET A 596 16.18 -21.45 -12.29
CA MET A 596 16.79 -20.63 -11.24
C MET A 596 17.51 -19.43 -11.87
N LEU A 597 17.23 -18.23 -11.37
CA LEU A 597 17.84 -16.99 -11.78
C LEU A 597 18.66 -16.38 -10.64
N SER A 598 19.83 -15.86 -10.99
CA SER A 598 20.74 -15.13 -10.11
C SER A 598 21.43 -14.02 -10.91
N PRO A 599 21.57 -12.80 -10.37
CA PRO A 599 22.36 -11.74 -11.00
C PRO A 599 23.87 -12.06 -11.03
N VAL A 600 24.34 -13.02 -10.23
CA VAL A 600 25.75 -13.41 -10.09
C VAL A 600 25.99 -14.88 -10.40
N ASN A 601 27.14 -15.18 -11.04
CA ASN A 601 27.51 -16.53 -11.48
C ASN A 601 27.76 -17.53 -10.32
N ASP A 602 27.99 -17.03 -9.12
CA ASP A 602 28.34 -17.81 -7.92
C ASP A 602 27.66 -17.14 -6.70
N PRO A 603 26.39 -17.45 -6.41
CA PRO A 603 25.68 -16.90 -5.26
C PRO A 603 26.21 -17.45 -3.93
N GLU A 604 26.95 -18.56 -3.95
CA GLU A 604 27.58 -19.19 -2.78
C GLU A 604 28.87 -18.46 -2.31
N ASP A 605 29.34 -17.43 -3.03
CA ASP A 605 30.32 -16.48 -2.50
C ASP A 605 29.66 -15.66 -1.39
N ASN A 606 29.82 -16.15 -0.15
CA ASN A 606 29.28 -15.69 1.15
C ASN A 606 29.55 -14.21 1.51
N ARG A 607 30.00 -13.40 0.56
CA ARG A 607 30.09 -11.93 0.62
C ARG A 607 28.88 -11.25 -0.03
N TRP A 608 28.20 -11.90 -0.97
CA TRP A 608 26.95 -11.41 -1.55
C TRP A 608 25.80 -11.47 -0.55
N THR A 609 24.95 -10.45 -0.59
CA THR A 609 23.62 -10.47 0.05
C THR A 609 22.67 -11.30 -0.81
N TRP A 610 21.59 -11.78 -0.21
CA TRP A 610 20.49 -12.44 -0.92
C TRP A 610 20.03 -11.63 -2.14
N SER A 611 19.69 -12.32 -3.24
CA SER A 611 19.22 -11.64 -4.45
C SER A 611 17.78 -11.19 -4.31
N TYR A 612 17.58 -9.90 -4.55
CA TYR A 612 16.27 -9.28 -4.63
C TYR A 612 15.78 -9.25 -6.08
N SER A 613 14.47 -9.42 -6.24
CA SER A 613 13.75 -9.17 -7.49
C SER A 613 12.42 -8.54 -7.12
N GLU A 614 12.15 -7.36 -7.65
CA GLU A 614 10.89 -6.64 -7.44
C GLU A 614 9.71 -7.47 -7.99
N ALA A 615 9.94 -8.18 -9.11
CA ALA A 615 8.97 -9.06 -9.76
C ALA A 615 8.48 -10.25 -8.91
N LYS A 616 9.09 -10.54 -7.75
CA LYS A 616 8.54 -11.50 -6.79
C LYS A 616 7.32 -10.96 -6.02
N TYR A 617 7.15 -9.64 -5.91
CA TYR A 617 6.13 -9.01 -5.06
C TYR A 617 5.33 -7.90 -5.75
N GLU A 618 5.82 -7.42 -6.89
CA GLU A 618 5.28 -6.30 -7.67
C GLU A 618 5.10 -6.77 -9.12
N HIS A 619 3.84 -6.89 -9.55
CA HIS A 619 3.49 -7.54 -10.81
C HIS A 619 3.90 -6.75 -12.05
N LYS A 620 4.10 -5.42 -11.96
CA LYS A 620 4.64 -4.63 -13.07
C LYS A 620 6.13 -4.81 -13.31
N ALA A 621 6.87 -5.28 -12.32
CA ALA A 621 8.25 -5.67 -12.53
C ALA A 621 8.36 -7.00 -13.30
N PHE A 622 7.27 -7.76 -13.43
CA PHE A 622 7.16 -8.95 -14.25
C PHE A 622 6.73 -8.57 -15.68
N GLN A 623 7.69 -8.26 -16.56
CA GLN A 623 7.39 -7.85 -17.93
C GLN A 623 7.47 -9.03 -18.91
N TYR A 624 6.33 -9.67 -19.17
CA TYR A 624 6.20 -10.62 -20.29
C TYR A 624 5.91 -9.89 -21.61
N TRP A 625 6.35 -10.51 -22.72
CA TRP A 625 6.19 -10.02 -24.08
C TRP A 625 5.87 -11.18 -25.03
N GLY A 626 4.61 -11.62 -24.99
CA GLY A 626 4.06 -12.69 -25.82
C GLY A 626 4.37 -12.60 -27.33
N PRO A 627 4.38 -11.41 -27.98
CA PRO A 627 4.78 -11.28 -29.39
C PRO A 627 6.19 -11.82 -29.75
N LYS A 628 7.05 -12.07 -28.75
CA LYS A 628 8.35 -12.75 -28.91
C LYS A 628 8.58 -13.90 -27.94
N GLU A 629 7.57 -14.30 -27.16
CA GLU A 629 7.66 -15.34 -26.12
C GLU A 629 8.79 -15.06 -25.10
N MET A 630 8.98 -13.79 -24.69
CA MET A 630 10.08 -13.33 -23.83
C MET A 630 9.60 -12.75 -22.49
N LEU A 631 10.25 -13.14 -21.38
CA LEU A 631 10.12 -12.51 -20.06
C LEU A 631 11.40 -11.72 -19.73
N ALA A 632 11.26 -10.51 -19.19
CA ALA A 632 12.36 -9.79 -18.55
C ALA A 632 12.18 -9.78 -17.02
N VAL A 633 13.21 -10.18 -16.27
CA VAL A 633 13.19 -10.25 -14.80
C VAL A 633 14.26 -9.31 -14.21
N PRO A 634 13.88 -8.23 -13.51
CA PRO A 634 14.83 -7.36 -12.79
C PRO A 634 15.39 -8.08 -11.55
N LEU A 635 16.71 -8.09 -11.41
CA LEU A 635 17.44 -8.81 -10.37
C LEU A 635 18.62 -7.97 -9.84
N SER A 636 18.75 -7.92 -8.52
CA SER A 636 19.86 -7.24 -7.85
C SER A 636 20.44 -8.04 -6.69
N THR A 637 21.66 -7.66 -6.31
CA THR A 637 22.36 -8.05 -5.08
C THR A 637 23.44 -7.01 -4.80
N TYR A 638 23.95 -6.96 -3.57
CA TYR A 638 25.14 -6.17 -3.22
C TYR A 638 26.05 -6.97 -2.29
N ARG A 639 27.34 -6.66 -2.31
CA ARG A 639 28.30 -7.12 -1.30
C ARG A 639 29.01 -5.97 -0.61
N TYR A 640 29.39 -6.21 0.63
CA TYR A 640 30.28 -5.34 1.40
C TYR A 640 31.74 -5.70 1.10
N ILE A 641 32.56 -4.70 0.80
CA ILE A 641 33.99 -4.82 0.49
C ILE A 641 34.79 -4.10 1.56
N GLU A 642 35.81 -4.78 2.07
CA GLU A 642 36.79 -4.22 2.99
C GLU A 642 38.18 -4.24 2.33
N SER A 643 38.84 -3.09 2.35
CA SER A 643 40.19 -2.94 1.80
C SER A 643 41.06 -2.07 2.69
N HIS A 644 42.37 -2.36 2.66
CA HIS A 644 43.35 -1.68 3.48
C HIS A 644 44.45 -1.11 2.59
N ASP A 645 44.61 0.21 2.66
CA ASP A 645 45.64 0.96 1.96
C ASP A 645 46.68 1.48 2.98
N GLU A 646 47.97 1.48 2.62
CA GLU A 646 49.04 1.89 3.54
C GLU A 646 49.09 3.42 3.79
N ASP A 647 48.57 4.24 2.87
CA ASP A 647 48.51 5.70 2.96
C ASP A 647 47.14 6.20 3.46
N VAL A 648 46.03 5.48 3.14
CA VAL A 648 44.65 5.90 3.50
C VAL A 648 44.07 5.16 4.71
N GLY A 649 44.54 3.93 5.00
CA GLY A 649 44.07 3.11 6.12
C GLY A 649 42.98 2.10 5.75
N TYR A 650 42.11 1.76 6.71
CA TYR A 650 41.00 0.83 6.49
C TYR A 650 39.83 1.58 5.87
N HIS A 651 39.34 1.11 4.72
CA HIS A 651 38.19 1.65 4.05
C HIS A 651 37.22 0.53 3.67
N TRP A 652 35.95 0.90 3.63
CA TRP A 652 34.85 0.01 3.29
C TRP A 652 34.03 0.65 2.18
N SER A 653 33.46 -0.19 1.33
CA SER A 653 32.60 0.20 0.23
C SER A 653 31.62 -0.93 -0.08
N TYR A 654 30.67 -0.67 -0.97
CA TYR A 654 29.81 -1.71 -1.52
C TYR A 654 30.20 -2.02 -2.98
N GLU A 655 29.80 -3.20 -3.45
CA GLU A 655 29.71 -3.52 -4.88
C GLU A 655 28.29 -3.97 -5.16
N TYR A 656 27.60 -3.22 -6.02
CA TYR A 656 26.21 -3.47 -6.41
C TYR A 656 26.15 -4.18 -7.76
N ILE A 657 25.32 -5.20 -7.88
CA ILE A 657 24.96 -5.82 -9.16
C ILE A 657 23.49 -5.53 -9.42
N SER A 658 23.18 -5.00 -10.60
CA SER A 658 21.82 -4.74 -11.04
C SER A 658 21.66 -5.12 -12.50
N LYS A 659 20.72 -6.01 -12.78
CA LYS A 659 20.49 -6.61 -14.10
C LYS A 659 19.00 -6.77 -14.40
N ALA A 660 18.66 -6.84 -15.68
CA ALA A 660 17.49 -7.58 -16.14
C ALA A 660 17.98 -8.84 -16.85
N ILE A 661 17.47 -10.01 -16.47
CA ILE A 661 17.72 -11.26 -17.21
C ILE A 661 16.53 -11.48 -18.14
N ILE A 662 16.82 -11.67 -19.43
CA ILE A 662 15.82 -11.96 -20.46
C ILE A 662 15.76 -13.48 -20.63
N VAL A 663 14.55 -14.04 -20.58
CA VAL A 663 14.27 -15.47 -20.66
C VAL A 663 13.31 -15.72 -21.83
N ASN A 664 13.67 -16.60 -22.74
CA ASN A 664 12.75 -17.16 -23.74
C ASN A 664 11.88 -18.22 -23.05
N VAL A 665 10.56 -18.17 -23.24
CA VAL A 665 9.57 -19.07 -22.63
C VAL A 665 8.69 -19.65 -23.75
N ASP A 666 9.07 -20.80 -24.29
CA ASP A 666 8.34 -21.50 -25.38
C ASP A 666 6.92 -21.86 -24.89
N GLU A 667 5.89 -21.12 -25.30
CA GLU A 667 4.52 -21.27 -24.76
C GLU A 667 3.96 -22.68 -25.02
N ALA A 668 4.32 -23.27 -26.16
CA ALA A 668 3.81 -24.56 -26.61
C ALA A 668 4.34 -25.76 -25.82
N THR A 669 5.49 -25.61 -25.13
CA THR A 669 6.12 -26.67 -24.32
C THR A 669 6.33 -26.29 -22.86
N GLY A 670 6.29 -24.99 -22.54
CA GLY A 670 6.66 -24.40 -21.27
C GLY A 670 8.17 -24.29 -21.05
N SER A 671 9.03 -24.61 -22.02
CA SER A 671 10.47 -24.66 -21.78
C SER A 671 11.11 -23.27 -21.70
N MET A 672 11.97 -23.08 -20.70
CA MET A 672 12.58 -21.80 -20.38
C MET A 672 14.09 -21.80 -20.65
N SER A 673 14.62 -20.72 -21.22
CA SER A 673 16.07 -20.54 -21.38
C SER A 673 16.49 -19.08 -21.29
N ILE A 674 17.61 -18.82 -20.62
CA ILE A 674 18.20 -17.46 -20.57
C ILE A 674 18.63 -17.08 -21.99
N HIS A 675 18.05 -15.99 -22.48
CA HIS A 675 18.36 -15.36 -23.76
C HIS A 675 19.56 -14.42 -23.64
N GLY A 676 19.59 -13.61 -22.58
CA GLY A 676 20.63 -12.62 -22.35
C GLY A 676 20.46 -11.84 -21.04
N GLU A 677 21.31 -10.83 -20.83
CA GLU A 677 21.19 -9.88 -19.71
C GLU A 677 21.40 -8.43 -20.18
N VAL A 678 20.66 -7.50 -19.58
CA VAL A 678 20.99 -6.08 -19.52
C VAL A 678 21.58 -5.80 -18.13
N ASN A 679 22.56 -4.91 -18.02
CA ASN A 679 23.41 -4.79 -16.83
C ASN A 679 23.73 -3.34 -16.50
N HIS A 680 23.09 -2.78 -15.47
CA HIS A 680 23.31 -1.42 -14.98
C HIS A 680 24.34 -1.35 -13.84
N SER A 681 25.05 -2.44 -13.52
CA SER A 681 26.02 -2.46 -12.41
C SER A 681 27.13 -1.42 -12.58
N SER A 682 27.58 -1.15 -13.81
CA SER A 682 28.56 -0.07 -14.09
C SER A 682 28.01 1.35 -13.92
N LEU A 683 26.71 1.51 -13.71
CA LEU A 683 26.07 2.80 -13.41
C LEU A 683 26.00 3.08 -11.90
N LEU A 684 26.17 2.04 -11.06
CA LEU A 684 26.05 2.07 -9.60
C LEU A 684 27.39 2.02 -8.85
N ASN A 685 28.46 1.68 -9.56
CA ASN A 685 29.81 1.53 -9.01
C ASN A 685 30.78 2.52 -9.70
N ASP A 686 31.10 3.63 -9.02
CA ASP A 686 32.05 4.67 -9.46
C ASP A 686 33.36 4.56 -8.67
N GLU A 687 34.50 4.97 -9.25
CA GLU A 687 35.82 4.87 -8.62
C GLU A 687 35.99 5.90 -7.47
N GLY A 688 35.32 5.64 -6.34
CA GLY A 688 35.59 6.28 -5.04
C GLY A 688 34.38 6.53 -4.12
N ARG A 689 33.13 6.24 -4.54
CA ARG A 689 31.91 6.64 -3.81
C ARG A 689 30.77 5.60 -3.79
N ASN A 690 31.11 4.32 -3.67
CA ASN A 690 30.10 3.26 -3.50
C ASN A 690 29.56 3.24 -2.06
N HIS A 691 28.64 4.18 -1.77
CA HIS A 691 27.88 4.27 -0.53
C HIS A 691 26.74 3.23 -0.50
N TRP A 692 25.98 3.18 0.60
CA TRP A 692 24.76 2.37 0.62
C TRP A 692 23.68 3.08 -0.19
N TRP A 693 23.31 2.45 -1.30
CA TRP A 693 22.19 2.81 -2.17
C TRP A 693 20.89 2.20 -1.64
N GLY A 694 19.79 2.96 -1.70
CA GLY A 694 18.52 2.63 -1.03
C GLY A 694 17.70 1.53 -1.70
N GLY A 695 18.08 1.11 -2.91
CA GLY A 695 17.44 0.07 -3.71
C GLY A 695 16.78 0.60 -4.98
N ASN A 696 16.33 1.86 -4.96
CA ASN A 696 15.69 2.57 -6.08
C ASN A 696 16.58 2.73 -7.32
N GLU A 697 17.89 2.64 -7.13
CA GLU A 697 18.93 2.81 -8.14
C GLU A 697 19.07 1.56 -9.05
N ASN A 698 18.48 0.43 -8.63
CA ASN A 698 18.43 -0.81 -9.41
C ASN A 698 17.52 -0.73 -10.63
N ILE A 699 17.69 -1.64 -11.60
CA ILE A 699 16.70 -1.84 -12.66
C ILE A 699 15.41 -2.34 -12.00
N ARG A 700 14.31 -1.61 -12.20
CA ARG A 700 12.98 -1.88 -11.60
C ARG A 700 11.90 -2.20 -12.63
N ARG A 701 12.10 -1.74 -13.88
CA ARG A 701 11.18 -1.92 -15.02
C ARG A 701 11.96 -2.10 -16.31
N THR A 702 11.30 -2.72 -17.28
CA THR A 702 11.79 -2.89 -18.65
C THR A 702 10.65 -2.71 -19.63
N ILE A 703 10.90 -2.09 -20.78
CA ILE A 703 9.92 -1.95 -21.87
C ILE A 703 10.48 -2.62 -23.13
N PHE A 704 9.71 -3.52 -23.75
CA PHE A 704 10.03 -4.04 -25.09
C PHE A 704 9.49 -3.04 -26.13
N MET A 705 10.28 -2.71 -27.15
CA MET A 705 9.82 -1.96 -28.33
C MET A 705 10.44 -2.54 -29.61
N GLY A 706 9.63 -3.15 -30.47
CA GLY A 706 10.06 -3.78 -31.71
C GLY A 706 11.16 -4.83 -31.50
N ASP A 707 12.37 -4.52 -31.98
CA ASP A 707 13.56 -5.38 -31.86
C ASP A 707 14.46 -5.04 -30.66
N TYR A 708 14.00 -4.20 -29.74
CA TYR A 708 14.77 -3.69 -28.61
C TYR A 708 14.08 -3.91 -27.26
N ILE A 709 14.90 -3.94 -26.21
CA ILE A 709 14.48 -3.80 -24.81
C ILE A 709 15.13 -2.56 -24.21
N TYR A 710 14.32 -1.76 -23.51
CA TYR A 710 14.73 -0.62 -22.71
C TYR A 710 14.73 -1.06 -21.25
N ALA A 711 15.83 -0.86 -20.51
CA ALA A 711 15.91 -1.15 -19.09
C ALA A 711 16.04 0.15 -18.29
N ILE A 712 15.25 0.28 -17.22
CA ILE A 712 15.10 1.54 -16.48
C ILE A 712 15.48 1.34 -15.01
N SER A 713 16.41 2.15 -14.55
CA SER A 713 16.87 2.21 -13.16
C SER A 713 16.96 3.64 -12.65
N GLY A 714 17.03 3.83 -11.33
CA GLY A 714 17.27 5.16 -10.74
C GLY A 714 18.61 5.82 -11.10
N ALA A 715 19.45 5.18 -11.91
CA ALA A 715 20.69 5.74 -12.47
C ALA A 715 20.62 6.04 -13.99
N GLY A 716 19.64 5.51 -14.73
CA GLY A 716 19.50 5.77 -16.16
C GLY A 716 18.59 4.80 -16.91
N ILE A 717 18.46 5.03 -18.22
CA ILE A 717 17.82 4.15 -19.20
C ILE A 717 18.88 3.65 -20.19
N THR A 718 18.91 2.35 -20.45
CA THR A 718 19.67 1.76 -21.57
C THR A 718 18.72 1.16 -22.60
N ALA A 719 19.09 1.21 -23.88
CA ALA A 719 18.43 0.49 -24.97
C ALA A 719 19.36 -0.60 -25.52
N HIS A 720 18.83 -1.82 -25.68
CA HIS A 720 19.58 -3.00 -26.15
C HIS A 720 18.83 -3.74 -27.26
N HIS A 721 19.52 -4.12 -28.34
CA HIS A 721 18.93 -4.92 -29.41
C HIS A 721 18.76 -6.39 -28.97
N LEU A 722 17.56 -6.95 -29.07
CA LEU A 722 17.21 -8.26 -28.51
C LEU A 722 18.08 -9.41 -29.06
N ASP A 723 18.28 -9.51 -30.38
CA ASP A 723 19.04 -10.63 -30.99
C ASP A 723 20.53 -10.67 -30.61
N THR A 724 21.12 -9.55 -30.15
CA THR A 724 22.57 -9.42 -29.91
C THR A 724 22.91 -9.02 -28.49
N MET A 725 21.95 -8.51 -27.73
CA MET A 725 22.10 -7.77 -26.47
C MET A 725 23.09 -6.59 -26.53
N GLU A 726 23.47 -6.13 -27.72
CA GLU A 726 24.34 -4.96 -27.87
C GLU A 726 23.58 -3.69 -27.47
N LEU A 727 24.22 -2.87 -26.62
CA LEU A 727 23.76 -1.55 -26.22
C LEU A 727 23.71 -0.65 -27.47
N SER A 728 22.54 -0.13 -27.81
CA SER A 728 22.36 0.85 -28.88
C SER A 728 22.49 2.28 -28.36
N ASP A 729 21.89 2.59 -27.21
CA ASP A 729 21.89 3.94 -26.63
C ASP A 729 21.74 3.94 -25.09
N VAL A 730 22.10 5.04 -24.44
CA VAL A 730 22.03 5.21 -22.98
C VAL A 730 21.83 6.67 -22.55
N VAL A 731 20.80 6.92 -21.73
CA VAL A 731 20.60 8.18 -21.02
C VAL A 731 20.87 7.97 -19.54
N MET A 732 21.86 8.70 -19.03
CA MET A 732 22.22 8.71 -17.60
C MET A 732 21.45 9.79 -16.85
N PHE A 733 21.05 9.49 -15.62
CA PHE A 733 20.48 10.48 -14.70
C PHE A 733 21.55 11.08 -13.78
N GLU A 734 21.31 12.30 -13.30
CA GLU A 734 22.08 12.84 -12.18
C GLU A 734 21.60 12.19 -10.88
N VAL A 735 22.40 11.28 -10.32
CA VAL A 735 22.14 10.66 -9.03
C VAL A 735 22.52 11.66 -7.93
N GLU A 736 21.53 12.19 -7.21
CA GLU A 736 21.79 12.98 -6.00
C GLU A 736 22.33 12.06 -4.90
N TYR A 737 23.58 12.27 -4.52
CA TYR A 737 24.20 11.57 -3.41
C TYR A 737 23.66 12.17 -2.11
N PRO A 738 23.06 11.39 -1.20
CA PRO A 738 22.73 11.90 0.12
C PRO A 738 24.01 12.36 0.83
N GLU A 739 24.10 13.66 1.17
CA GLU A 739 25.13 14.16 2.08
C GLU A 739 24.86 13.60 3.48
N TYR A 740 25.29 12.35 3.71
CA TYR A 740 25.45 11.80 5.05
C TYR A 740 26.45 12.67 5.80
N ALA A 741 25.90 13.61 6.58
CA ALA A 741 26.67 14.49 7.44
C ALA A 741 27.43 13.65 8.47
N TYR A 742 28.68 13.31 8.15
CA TYR A 742 29.59 12.63 9.07
C TYR A 742 29.72 13.46 10.34
N TYR A 743 29.12 12.98 11.42
CA TYR A 743 29.36 13.49 12.76
C TYR A 743 30.81 13.14 13.14
N ASP A 744 31.71 14.11 13.02
CA ASP A 744 33.04 14.06 13.64
C ASP A 744 32.88 13.82 15.16
N TYR A 745 33.32 12.65 15.63
CA TYR A 745 33.22 12.16 17.02
C TYR A 745 34.54 12.27 17.79
#